data_AF-A0AAV7E5K4-F1
#
_entry.id   AF-A0AAV7E5K4-F1
#
_cell.length_a   1.000
_cell.length_b   1.000
_cell.length_c   1.000
_cell.angle_alpha   90.00
_cell.angle_beta   90.00
_cell.angle_gamma   90.00
#
_symmetry.space_group_name_H-M   'P 1'
#
loop_
_entity.id
_entity.type
_entity.pdbx_description
1 polymer ?
#
loop_
_entity_poly.entity_id
_entity_poly.type
_entity_poly.pdbx_seq_one_letter_code
_entity_poly.pdbx_strand_id
1 'polypeptide(L)'
;MGEKRSKGCIWWFIVLVIAALVVTAAVLTIRRKSGHSSGPAPVPGPPGAIQKKYSDALRLALQFFDVQKSGKLVDNEIPWRGDSALNDGKSQKLDLSKGMYDAGDHVKFGLPMAFTATVLSWAILEYGDQMDAASHLDSAQDSLKWITDYLINAHYSENVLVVQVGDPEADHKCWERPEAMTEDRPLIQVNTTSAGTDVAAETAAALAAASLVFKDIDSKYSSSMLKHAQQLFKFADTYRGSYSVSIPEVQTYYNSTGYTDELLWASSWLYHATGDQSYLDYVTVKNGNGFAQWGKPTWFSWDNKLAGTQVLLSRLNFFELKKGSNSENVILEKYRKTAEAVMCGLLPDSPTATSSRTDSGLIWVSQWNSLQHPVAAAFLAVLYSDYMLSSRTPKISCSGDTFTPADLRDFAKSQADYVLGDNPMKMSYLVGYGDKYPEYVHHRGASIPANAKTVVSREEKGTRKRRGQKKGKPHRSALFNPPFHHLPKGKIMGDALEGEGDFSSLKSHASQSSIIWKQEIERRQSQVDSLQEKLMELKASVHCSEESEKKELGILWRRVNTSATFLTYLKSKARMMAVPHLAHTSCGIRHQEGVGLIDKNGKPLSDWSKDIDLSSFENIDGETLLGISDKFGSSDEHDEAYISETLKSVLLVITVMEALVKRVIMAEAEAAMEKAKVSLGQEEIQKKSLQIETMSAKVEEMEKFALGTNTILHEMRQKVEDMVLETSRQRQRAAENEQELCRVKQDFELLKTYVSSLISVRETLNSSEQQFQTMERLFERLVAKTTRLEEEKMQKEAEVQKLMAENVRLSALLDKKEAQLLAMNEQCKLMALNSDNI
;
A
#
# COMPACT_ATOMS: atom_id res chain seq x y z
N MET A 1 -41.30 53.77 -62.04
CA MET A 1 -40.90 54.00 -60.64
C MET A 1 -41.22 52.71 -59.89
N GLY A 2 -40.28 51.90 -59.39
CA GLY A 2 -38.92 52.25 -58.93
C GLY A 2 -39.00 52.73 -57.46
N GLU A 3 -38.33 52.12 -56.48
CA GLU A 3 -37.44 50.95 -56.56
C GLU A 3 -37.27 50.24 -55.20
N LYS A 4 -36.89 48.96 -55.26
CA LYS A 4 -36.16 48.14 -54.28
C LYS A 4 -35.79 48.80 -52.93
N ARG A 5 -36.36 48.32 -51.81
CA ARG A 5 -35.70 48.35 -50.48
C ARG A 5 -36.31 47.32 -49.51
N SER A 6 -35.80 46.08 -49.53
CA SER A 6 -35.98 45.10 -48.44
C SER A 6 -35.01 43.91 -48.53
N LYS A 7 -34.65 43.46 -49.75
CA LYS A 7 -33.69 42.35 -49.94
C LYS A 7 -32.25 42.61 -49.42
N GLY A 8 -31.91 43.86 -49.11
CA GLY A 8 -30.60 44.21 -48.54
C GLY A 8 -30.44 43.85 -47.05
N CYS A 9 -31.50 43.98 -46.23
CA CYS A 9 -31.40 43.76 -44.79
C CYS A 9 -31.20 42.27 -44.44
N ILE A 10 -31.91 41.37 -45.12
CA ILE A 10 -31.81 39.92 -44.87
C ILE A 10 -30.41 39.40 -45.23
N TRP A 11 -29.84 39.88 -46.35
CA TRP A 11 -28.48 39.48 -46.75
C TRP A 11 -27.42 40.01 -45.77
N TRP A 12 -27.53 41.26 -45.32
CA TRP A 12 -26.65 41.80 -44.26
C TRP A 12 -26.80 41.04 -42.94
N PHE A 13 -27.99 40.60 -42.56
CA PHE A 13 -28.20 39.80 -41.35
C PHE A 13 -27.51 38.43 -41.44
N ILE A 14 -27.62 37.76 -42.59
CA ILE A 14 -26.93 36.48 -42.85
C ILE A 14 -25.40 36.68 -42.84
N VAL A 15 -24.89 37.73 -43.47
CA VAL A 15 -23.45 38.07 -43.45
C VAL A 15 -22.96 38.36 -42.03
N LEU A 16 -23.74 39.08 -41.21
CA LEU A 16 -23.40 39.34 -39.81
C LEU A 16 -23.42 38.08 -38.95
N VAL A 17 -24.37 37.17 -39.15
CA VAL A 17 -24.41 35.87 -38.42
C VAL A 17 -23.22 34.99 -38.83
N ILE A 18 -22.89 34.92 -40.12
CA ILE A 18 -21.71 34.18 -40.59
C ILE A 18 -20.42 34.82 -40.06
N ALA A 19 -20.30 36.14 -40.09
CA ALA A 19 -19.16 36.85 -39.51
C ALA A 19 -19.04 36.61 -38.00
N ALA A 20 -20.15 36.63 -37.25
CA ALA A 20 -20.15 36.32 -35.81
C ALA A 20 -19.75 34.86 -35.53
N LEU A 21 -20.20 33.90 -36.35
CA LEU A 21 -19.78 32.50 -36.24
C LEU A 21 -18.29 32.30 -36.58
N VAL A 22 -17.79 32.97 -37.63
CA VAL A 22 -16.36 32.94 -37.99
C VAL A 22 -15.50 33.61 -36.92
N VAL A 23 -15.92 34.75 -36.36
CA VAL A 23 -15.22 35.39 -35.23
C VAL A 23 -15.29 34.52 -33.97
N THR A 24 -16.41 33.85 -33.69
CA THR A 24 -16.52 32.94 -32.54
C THR A 24 -15.64 31.70 -32.74
N ALA A 25 -15.58 31.12 -33.94
CA ALA A 25 -14.70 30.02 -34.28
C ALA A 25 -13.20 30.44 -34.26
N ALA A 26 -12.88 31.65 -34.72
CA ALA A 26 -11.55 32.23 -34.63
C ALA A 26 -11.15 32.49 -33.17
N VAL A 27 -12.03 33.05 -32.34
CA VAL A 27 -11.78 33.26 -30.91
C VAL A 27 -11.65 31.93 -30.16
N LEU A 28 -12.44 30.90 -30.49
CA LEU A 28 -12.32 29.56 -29.90
C LEU A 28 -11.04 28.84 -30.35
N THR A 29 -10.63 28.97 -31.61
CA THR A 29 -9.35 28.39 -32.08
C THR A 29 -8.14 29.16 -31.55
N ILE A 30 -8.21 30.48 -31.41
CA ILE A 30 -7.17 31.29 -30.74
C ILE A 30 -7.12 30.97 -29.24
N ARG A 31 -8.25 30.80 -28.54
CA ARG A 31 -8.27 30.33 -27.13
C ARG A 31 -7.74 28.90 -26.98
N ARG A 32 -8.00 27.99 -27.93
CA ARG A 32 -7.41 26.64 -27.93
C ARG A 32 -5.93 26.59 -28.33
N LYS A 33 -5.41 27.62 -29.01
CA LYS A 33 -4.02 27.64 -29.53
C LYS A 33 -3.08 28.65 -28.87
N SER A 34 -3.60 29.51 -27.98
CA SER A 34 -2.82 30.56 -27.29
C SER A 34 -2.98 30.49 -25.77
N GLY A 35 -3.12 29.28 -25.23
CA GLY A 35 -3.27 29.01 -23.79
C GLY A 35 -2.16 28.18 -23.15
N HIS A 36 -1.17 27.73 -23.92
CA HIS A 36 0.08 27.12 -23.42
C HIS A 36 1.23 27.64 -24.29
N SER A 37 2.04 28.56 -23.78
CA SER A 37 3.28 28.92 -24.44
C SER A 37 4.26 27.76 -24.28
N SER A 38 4.58 27.07 -25.38
CA SER A 38 5.62 26.04 -25.43
C SER A 38 7.02 26.66 -25.41
N GLY A 39 7.28 27.52 -24.42
CA GLY A 39 8.64 27.69 -23.93
C GLY A 39 9.07 26.41 -23.20
N PRO A 40 10.36 26.09 -23.12
CA PRO A 40 10.81 25.04 -22.23
C PRO A 40 10.33 25.37 -20.80
N ALA A 41 9.65 24.41 -20.17
CA ALA A 41 9.26 24.56 -18.77
C ALA A 41 10.50 24.89 -17.92
N PRO A 42 10.41 25.80 -16.94
CA PRO A 42 11.56 26.21 -16.17
C PRO A 42 12.18 24.99 -15.48
N VAL A 43 13.48 24.81 -15.69
CA VAL A 43 14.30 23.84 -14.95
C VAL A 43 14.17 24.14 -13.45
N PRO A 44 14.06 23.12 -12.57
CA PRO A 44 14.12 23.30 -11.13
C PRO A 44 15.26 24.24 -10.74
N GLY A 45 14.90 25.37 -10.16
CA GLY A 45 15.80 26.42 -9.72
C GLY A 45 15.71 26.60 -8.20
N PRO A 46 16.22 27.72 -7.65
CA PRO A 46 16.03 28.04 -6.24
C PRO A 46 14.53 28.05 -5.86
N PRO A 47 14.19 27.79 -4.58
CA PRO A 47 12.81 27.66 -4.12
C PRO A 47 11.87 28.75 -4.67
N GLY A 48 10.82 28.30 -5.37
CA GLY A 48 9.77 29.18 -5.85
C GLY A 48 8.92 29.75 -4.71
N ALA A 49 7.99 30.65 -5.04
CA ALA A 49 7.10 31.25 -4.05
C ALA A 49 6.34 30.17 -3.26
N ILE A 50 6.43 30.24 -1.92
CA ILE A 50 5.87 29.25 -1.00
C ILE A 50 4.34 29.23 -1.13
N GLN A 51 3.82 28.11 -1.60
CA GLN A 51 2.37 27.88 -1.63
C GLN A 51 1.91 27.49 -0.23
N LYS A 52 1.34 28.46 0.51
CA LYS A 52 0.89 28.30 1.90
C LYS A 52 0.08 27.02 2.15
N LYS A 53 -0.79 26.63 1.20
CA LYS A 53 -1.55 25.37 1.21
C LYS A 53 -0.67 24.14 1.54
N TYR A 54 0.46 24.00 0.85
CA TYR A 54 1.35 22.85 1.01
C TYR A 54 2.34 23.02 2.15
N SER A 55 2.75 24.25 2.48
CA SER A 55 3.57 24.53 3.69
C SER A 55 2.80 24.21 4.97
N ASP A 56 1.55 24.65 5.10
CA ASP A 56 0.70 24.30 6.27
C ASP A 56 0.44 22.78 6.37
N ALA A 57 0.33 22.09 5.23
CA ALA A 57 0.21 20.63 5.20
C ALA A 57 1.52 19.93 5.60
N LEU A 58 2.67 20.40 5.09
CA LEU A 58 3.99 19.86 5.42
C LEU A 58 4.30 20.03 6.91
N ARG A 59 4.01 21.19 7.49
CA ARG A 59 4.15 21.45 8.94
C ARG A 59 3.40 20.42 9.78
N LEU A 60 2.15 20.13 9.41
CA LEU A 60 1.32 19.14 10.10
C LEU A 60 1.84 17.71 9.87
N ALA A 61 2.27 17.37 8.65
CA ALA A 61 2.83 16.07 8.34
C ALA A 61 4.17 15.80 9.07
N LEU A 62 4.98 16.83 9.30
CA LEU A 62 6.21 16.72 10.10
C LEU A 62 5.90 16.60 11.61
N GLN A 63 4.93 17.37 12.11
CA GLN A 63 4.44 17.27 13.49
C GLN A 63 3.93 15.86 13.86
N PHE A 64 3.50 15.04 12.89
CA PHE A 64 3.15 13.64 13.13
C PHE A 64 4.35 12.81 13.63
N PHE A 65 5.57 13.08 13.17
CA PHE A 65 6.75 12.35 13.66
C PHE A 65 6.97 12.60 15.15
N ASP A 66 6.81 13.83 15.64
CA ASP A 66 6.88 14.14 17.08
C ASP A 66 5.79 13.40 17.89
N VAL A 67 4.61 13.19 17.28
CA VAL A 67 3.54 12.38 17.87
C VAL A 67 3.90 10.91 17.96
N GLN A 68 4.70 10.36 17.03
CA GLN A 68 5.17 8.97 17.06
C GLN A 68 6.43 8.75 17.89
N LYS A 69 7.22 9.79 18.24
CA LYS A 69 8.49 9.65 18.97
C LYS A 69 8.34 8.83 20.26
N SER A 70 9.10 7.75 20.37
CA SER A 70 9.28 6.99 21.60
C SER A 70 10.54 7.44 22.33
N GLY A 71 10.62 7.15 23.64
CA GLY A 71 11.80 7.37 24.47
C GLY A 71 11.65 8.58 25.37
N LYS A 72 12.78 9.12 25.83
CA LYS A 72 12.81 10.38 26.57
C LYS A 72 12.73 11.54 25.60
N LEU A 73 11.65 12.31 25.63
CA LEU A 73 11.43 13.40 24.68
C LEU A 73 12.28 14.62 25.06
N VAL A 74 12.86 15.27 24.07
CA VAL A 74 13.67 16.49 24.20
C VAL A 74 13.01 17.55 23.33
N ASP A 75 12.93 18.79 23.82
CA ASP A 75 12.31 19.95 23.15
C ASP A 75 10.93 19.66 22.54
N ASN A 76 10.12 18.89 23.29
CA ASN A 76 8.83 18.37 22.84
C ASN A 76 7.77 19.46 22.62
N GLU A 77 7.45 19.74 21.35
CA GLU A 77 6.37 20.64 20.94
C GLU A 77 4.95 20.06 21.13
N ILE A 78 4.81 18.76 21.41
CA ILE A 78 3.51 18.09 21.57
C ILE A 78 3.14 18.05 23.06
N PRO A 79 2.35 19.01 23.60
CA PRO A 79 2.18 19.19 25.05
C PRO A 79 1.38 18.07 25.73
N TRP A 80 0.79 17.16 24.95
CA TRP A 80 0.07 15.99 25.44
C TRP A 80 0.86 14.70 25.29
N ARG A 81 2.05 14.69 24.68
CA ARG A 81 3.00 13.56 24.69
C ARG A 81 3.99 13.73 25.84
N GLY A 82 4.53 12.61 26.32
CA GLY A 82 5.61 12.58 27.31
C GLY A 82 6.54 11.39 27.11
N ASP A 83 7.49 11.26 28.04
CA ASP A 83 8.47 10.18 28.08
C ASP A 83 7.79 8.80 28.12
N SER A 84 8.22 7.90 27.24
CA SER A 84 7.64 6.56 27.09
C SER A 84 8.70 5.50 26.77
N ALA A 85 8.40 4.23 27.12
CA ALA A 85 9.25 3.07 26.78
C ALA A 85 10.75 3.22 27.13
N LEU A 86 11.04 3.91 28.24
CA LEU A 86 12.41 4.25 28.69
C LEU A 86 13.30 3.04 29.05
N ASN A 87 12.75 1.83 29.01
CA ASN A 87 13.44 0.58 29.36
C ASN A 87 13.69 -0.35 28.16
N ASP A 88 13.20 0.01 26.96
CA ASP A 88 13.41 -0.76 25.73
C ASP A 88 14.91 -1.02 25.51
N GLY A 89 15.29 -2.29 25.37
CA GLY A 89 16.68 -2.73 25.17
C GLY A 89 17.51 -2.96 26.44
N LYS A 90 17.12 -2.43 27.61
CA LYS A 90 17.97 -2.46 28.82
C LYS A 90 18.35 -3.85 29.31
N SER A 91 17.46 -4.83 29.15
CA SER A 91 17.72 -6.25 29.49
C SER A 91 18.90 -6.84 28.73
N GLN A 92 19.18 -6.35 27.51
CA GLN A 92 20.34 -6.72 26.69
C GLN A 92 21.49 -5.70 26.76
N LYS A 93 21.44 -4.72 27.69
CA LYS A 93 22.38 -3.59 27.80
C LYS A 93 22.43 -2.67 26.57
N LEU A 94 21.32 -2.59 25.84
CA LEU A 94 21.13 -1.67 24.70
C LEU A 94 20.24 -0.49 25.12
N ASP A 95 20.37 0.65 24.43
CA ASP A 95 19.39 1.74 24.50
C ASP A 95 18.55 1.73 23.22
N LEU A 96 17.37 1.11 23.30
CA LEU A 96 16.38 1.08 22.22
C LEU A 96 15.18 1.97 22.57
N SER A 97 15.32 2.92 23.50
CA SER A 97 14.22 3.76 23.99
C SER A 97 13.67 4.70 22.90
N LYS A 98 14.56 5.24 22.05
CA LYS A 98 14.24 6.07 20.85
C LYS A 98 13.49 5.28 19.75
N GLY A 99 13.36 5.89 18.58
CA GLY A 99 12.60 5.37 17.45
C GLY A 99 11.16 5.89 17.46
N MET A 100 10.36 5.38 16.54
CA MET A 100 8.95 5.75 16.37
C MET A 100 8.04 4.58 16.75
N TYR A 101 6.88 4.88 17.31
CA TYR A 101 5.78 3.92 17.28
C TYR A 101 5.21 3.83 15.86
N ASP A 102 4.81 2.63 15.47
CA ASP A 102 4.47 2.33 14.07
C ASP A 102 3.21 3.05 13.58
N ALA A 103 2.08 2.82 14.24
CA ALA A 103 0.79 3.36 13.83
C ALA A 103 0.02 3.97 15.01
N GLY A 104 -1.04 3.29 15.44
CA GLY A 104 -1.86 3.68 16.60
C GLY A 104 -1.55 2.91 17.87
N ASP A 105 -0.58 2.00 17.79
CA ASP A 105 -0.03 1.10 18.80
C ASP A 105 1.30 1.62 19.34
N HIS A 106 1.99 0.83 20.17
CA HIS A 106 3.30 1.20 20.71
C HIS A 106 4.41 0.18 20.39
N VAL A 107 4.17 -0.72 19.43
CA VAL A 107 5.22 -1.58 18.87
C VAL A 107 6.16 -0.73 18.01
N LYS A 108 7.45 -1.06 18.04
CA LYS A 108 8.47 -0.51 17.14
C LYS A 108 8.78 -1.53 16.05
N PHE A 109 8.06 -1.52 14.93
CA PHE A 109 8.35 -2.41 13.80
C PHE A 109 9.49 -1.84 12.93
N GLY A 110 10.58 -2.61 12.79
CA GLY A 110 11.82 -2.13 12.15
C GLY A 110 11.71 -1.88 10.65
N LEU A 111 11.03 -2.78 9.91
CA LEU A 111 10.88 -2.68 8.45
C LEU A 111 10.15 -1.39 7.99
N PRO A 112 8.92 -1.09 8.44
CA PRO A 112 8.23 0.16 8.08
C PRO A 112 8.94 1.41 8.61
N MET A 113 9.57 1.34 9.80
CA MET A 113 10.33 2.46 10.36
C MET A 113 11.59 2.78 9.53
N ALA A 114 12.32 1.77 9.09
CA ALA A 114 13.47 1.92 8.19
C ALA A 114 13.03 2.51 6.85
N PHE A 115 11.99 1.96 6.21
CA PHE A 115 11.42 2.51 4.98
C PHE A 115 11.03 3.99 5.12
N THR A 116 10.40 4.35 6.24
CA THR A 116 10.04 5.74 6.53
C THR A 116 11.26 6.65 6.62
N ALA A 117 12.35 6.20 7.25
CA ALA A 117 13.62 6.94 7.27
C ALA A 117 14.27 7.05 5.88
N THR A 118 14.23 6.00 5.04
CA THR A 118 14.76 6.06 3.67
C THR A 118 14.00 7.07 2.82
N VAL A 119 12.66 7.07 2.87
CA VAL A 119 11.81 8.00 2.10
C VAL A 119 11.92 9.43 2.62
N LEU A 120 11.99 9.64 3.95
CA LEU A 120 12.23 10.95 4.54
C LEU A 120 13.62 11.50 4.15
N SER A 121 14.65 10.65 4.16
CA SER A 121 15.98 11.01 3.67
C SER A 121 15.94 11.43 2.20
N TRP A 122 15.28 10.65 1.33
CA TRP A 122 15.15 10.99 -0.09
C TRP A 122 14.42 12.33 -0.30
N ALA A 123 13.34 12.58 0.45
CA ALA A 123 12.61 13.84 0.39
C ALA A 123 13.47 15.04 0.84
N ILE A 124 14.31 14.88 1.88
CA ILE A 124 15.24 15.93 2.32
C ILE A 124 16.36 16.15 1.29
N LEU A 125 16.89 15.09 0.66
CA LEU A 125 17.94 15.21 -0.35
C LEU A 125 17.49 15.91 -1.63
N GLU A 126 16.24 15.75 -2.04
CA GLU A 126 15.71 16.30 -3.30
C GLU A 126 14.95 17.62 -3.10
N TYR A 127 14.40 17.86 -1.90
CA TYR A 127 13.55 19.02 -1.60
C TYR A 127 13.96 19.81 -0.34
N GLY A 128 15.17 19.59 0.19
CA GLY A 128 15.67 20.24 1.41
C GLY A 128 15.61 21.77 1.36
N ASP A 129 16.03 22.37 0.24
CA ASP A 129 15.97 23.83 0.02
C ASP A 129 14.52 24.38 0.12
N GLN A 130 13.53 23.61 -0.34
CA GLN A 130 12.12 24.01 -0.26
C GLN A 130 11.54 23.79 1.14
N MET A 131 12.05 22.80 1.89
CA MET A 131 11.73 22.65 3.31
C MET A 131 12.36 23.77 4.15
N ASP A 132 13.58 24.20 3.83
CA ASP A 132 14.27 25.32 4.50
C ASP A 132 13.57 26.66 4.24
N ALA A 133 13.23 26.94 2.97
CA ALA A 133 12.42 28.11 2.61
C ALA A 133 11.06 28.12 3.34
N ALA A 134 10.46 26.94 3.60
CA ALA A 134 9.24 26.79 4.39
C ALA A 134 9.46 26.76 5.91
N SER A 135 10.70 26.87 6.40
CA SER A 135 11.10 26.80 7.81
C SER A 135 10.72 25.47 8.49
N HIS A 136 10.93 24.36 7.78
CA HIS A 136 10.56 23.00 8.17
C HIS A 136 11.69 21.96 8.00
N LEU A 137 12.86 22.37 7.50
CA LEU A 137 14.00 21.46 7.29
C LEU A 137 14.51 20.87 8.62
N ASP A 138 14.71 21.71 9.65
CA ASP A 138 15.20 21.29 10.97
C ASP A 138 14.30 20.21 11.58
N SER A 139 12.98 20.41 11.58
CA SER A 139 12.01 19.42 12.09
C SER A 139 12.05 18.09 11.33
N ALA A 140 12.33 18.13 10.02
CA ALA A 140 12.48 16.94 9.19
C ALA A 140 13.79 16.19 9.51
N GLN A 141 14.89 16.93 9.68
CA GLN A 141 16.20 16.40 10.06
C GLN A 141 16.17 15.81 11.48
N ASP A 142 15.58 16.50 12.46
CA ASP A 142 15.43 15.99 13.83
C ASP A 142 14.58 14.72 13.91
N SER A 143 13.51 14.66 13.11
CA SER A 143 12.66 13.47 12.99
C SER A 143 13.41 12.29 12.38
N LEU A 144 14.18 12.54 11.31
CA LEU A 144 15.05 11.54 10.70
C LEU A 144 16.12 11.07 11.71
N LYS A 145 16.79 11.99 12.40
CA LYS A 145 17.81 11.69 13.40
C LYS A 145 17.28 10.84 14.54
N TRP A 146 16.03 11.07 14.96
CA TRP A 146 15.39 10.28 16.02
C TRP A 146 15.20 8.81 15.61
N ILE A 147 14.90 8.56 14.34
CA ILE A 147 14.80 7.22 13.77
C ILE A 147 16.20 6.60 13.61
N THR A 148 17.16 7.32 13.03
CA THR A 148 18.49 6.77 12.76
C THR A 148 19.28 6.50 14.05
N ASP A 149 19.12 7.29 15.11
CA ASP A 149 19.68 7.00 16.44
C ASP A 149 19.20 5.62 16.96
N TYR A 150 17.93 5.27 16.72
CA TYR A 150 17.39 3.95 17.07
C TYR A 150 17.92 2.85 16.15
N LEU A 151 17.95 3.06 14.83
CA LEU A 151 18.43 2.06 13.87
C LEU A 151 19.93 1.72 14.06
N ILE A 152 20.76 2.72 14.40
CA ILE A 152 22.16 2.50 14.79
C ILE A 152 22.24 1.60 16.03
N ASN A 153 21.50 1.92 17.08
CA ASN A 153 21.51 1.13 18.33
C ASN A 153 20.89 -0.27 18.18
N ALA A 154 19.94 -0.44 17.26
CA ALA A 154 19.35 -1.74 16.91
C ALA A 154 20.35 -2.67 16.20
N HIS A 155 21.30 -2.11 15.44
CA HIS A 155 22.43 -2.84 14.83
C HIS A 155 23.68 -2.79 15.73
N TYR A 156 23.64 -3.53 16.84
CA TYR A 156 24.68 -3.52 17.87
C TYR A 156 25.84 -4.52 17.62
N SER A 157 25.74 -5.35 16.57
CA SER A 157 26.77 -6.32 16.17
C SER A 157 26.63 -6.63 14.67
N GLU A 158 27.73 -6.92 13.97
CA GLU A 158 27.81 -6.89 12.48
C GLU A 158 26.79 -7.78 11.74
N ASN A 159 26.29 -8.83 12.39
CA ASN A 159 25.30 -9.76 11.83
C ASN A 159 24.10 -9.93 12.78
N VAL A 160 23.74 -8.88 13.52
CA VAL A 160 22.58 -8.87 14.43
C VAL A 160 21.86 -7.53 14.36
N LEU A 161 20.57 -7.57 14.03
CA LEU A 161 19.69 -6.41 14.00
C LEU A 161 18.44 -6.69 14.83
N VAL A 162 18.11 -5.81 15.79
CA VAL A 162 16.81 -5.82 16.47
C VAL A 162 15.76 -5.24 15.52
N VAL A 163 14.77 -6.05 15.16
CA VAL A 163 13.74 -5.72 14.16
C VAL A 163 12.38 -5.42 14.77
N GLN A 164 12.19 -5.71 16.06
CA GLN A 164 10.98 -5.35 16.78
C GLN A 164 11.26 -5.08 18.26
N VAL A 165 10.53 -4.12 18.83
CA VAL A 165 10.44 -3.95 20.29
C VAL A 165 8.97 -3.86 20.70
N GLY A 166 8.58 -4.72 21.65
CA GLY A 166 7.19 -4.94 22.06
C GLY A 166 6.62 -6.25 21.51
N ASP A 167 5.73 -6.88 22.28
CA ASP A 167 4.87 -7.97 21.82
C ASP A 167 3.59 -7.35 21.25
N PRO A 168 3.32 -7.48 19.93
CA PRO A 168 2.13 -6.89 19.32
C PRO A 168 0.83 -7.46 19.88
N GLU A 169 0.81 -8.75 20.25
CA GLU A 169 -0.39 -9.41 20.75
C GLU A 169 -0.74 -8.97 22.19
N ALA A 170 0.25 -8.49 22.96
CA ALA A 170 0.04 -7.84 24.26
C ALA A 170 -0.37 -6.36 24.08
N ASP A 171 0.41 -5.60 23.32
CA ASP A 171 0.17 -4.18 23.03
C ASP A 171 -1.22 -3.95 22.41
N HIS A 172 -1.65 -4.84 21.50
CA HIS A 172 -2.94 -4.74 20.80
C HIS A 172 -4.14 -5.16 21.67
N LYS A 173 -3.92 -5.83 22.81
CA LYS A 173 -4.95 -6.03 23.85
C LYS A 173 -5.13 -4.81 24.75
N CYS A 174 -4.12 -3.96 24.88
CA CYS A 174 -4.14 -2.81 25.80
C CYS A 174 -4.37 -1.48 25.08
N TRP A 175 -5.54 -0.86 25.30
CA TRP A 175 -5.80 0.51 24.83
C TRP A 175 -5.44 1.55 25.90
N GLU A 176 -4.14 1.74 26.11
CA GLU A 176 -3.58 2.72 27.05
C GLU A 176 -2.72 3.78 26.37
N ARG A 177 -2.08 4.67 27.14
CA ARG A 177 -1.17 5.69 26.61
C ARG A 177 0.27 5.17 26.55
N PRO A 178 1.12 5.66 25.63
CA PRO A 178 2.51 5.20 25.55
C PRO A 178 3.29 5.52 26.83
N GLU A 179 2.97 6.62 27.51
CA GLU A 179 3.58 7.01 28.79
C GLU A 179 3.08 6.16 29.99
N ALA A 180 2.04 5.34 29.79
CA ALA A 180 1.42 4.52 30.83
C ALA A 180 1.79 3.03 30.76
N MET A 181 2.44 2.58 29.68
CA MET A 181 2.79 1.18 29.46
C MET A 181 3.55 0.57 30.64
N THR A 182 3.03 -0.53 31.17
CA THR A 182 3.67 -1.33 32.24
C THR A 182 4.08 -2.74 31.83
N GLU A 183 3.71 -3.16 30.63
CA GLU A 183 4.01 -4.50 30.11
C GLU A 183 5.49 -4.68 29.73
N ASP A 184 5.97 -5.93 29.78
CA ASP A 184 7.30 -6.27 29.28
C ASP A 184 7.32 -6.14 27.75
N ARG A 185 8.34 -5.46 27.25
CA ARG A 185 8.50 -5.16 25.81
C ARG A 185 9.68 -5.97 25.24
N PRO A 186 9.43 -7.23 24.79
CA PRO A 186 10.50 -8.11 24.30
C PRO A 186 11.15 -7.56 23.02
N LEU A 187 12.36 -8.06 22.74
CA LEU A 187 13.10 -7.75 21.52
C LEU A 187 13.00 -8.95 20.57
N ILE A 188 12.67 -8.68 19.30
CA ILE A 188 12.82 -9.64 18.21
C ILE A 188 14.01 -9.20 17.37
N GLN A 189 14.88 -10.14 16.99
CA GLN A 189 16.11 -9.86 16.24
C GLN A 189 16.32 -10.87 15.12
N VAL A 190 16.90 -10.39 14.02
CA VAL A 190 17.41 -11.22 12.92
C VAL A 190 18.92 -11.37 13.08
N ASN A 191 19.45 -12.51 12.66
CA ASN A 191 20.85 -12.90 12.81
C ASN A 191 21.24 -13.98 11.79
N THR A 192 22.42 -14.59 11.92
CA THR A 192 22.92 -15.61 10.98
C THR A 192 22.15 -16.94 11.00
N THR A 193 21.30 -17.20 12.00
CA THR A 193 20.42 -18.39 12.06
C THR A 193 18.96 -18.08 11.74
N SER A 194 18.52 -16.85 12.00
CA SER A 194 17.19 -16.33 11.69
C SER A 194 17.33 -15.14 10.74
N ALA A 195 17.43 -15.43 9.44
CA ALA A 195 17.72 -14.46 8.40
C ALA A 195 16.60 -13.42 8.23
N GLY A 196 16.97 -12.19 7.83
CA GLY A 196 16.02 -11.11 7.59
C GLY A 196 16.59 -10.10 6.60
N THR A 197 16.79 -10.54 5.37
CA THR A 197 17.43 -9.78 4.29
C THR A 197 16.66 -8.52 3.93
N ASP A 198 15.34 -8.60 3.88
CA ASP A 198 14.41 -7.49 3.64
C ASP A 198 14.62 -6.36 4.67
N VAL A 199 14.39 -6.64 5.95
CA VAL A 199 14.51 -5.64 7.03
C VAL A 199 15.94 -5.16 7.24
N ALA A 200 16.95 -6.03 7.08
CA ALA A 200 18.35 -5.63 7.18
C ALA A 200 18.80 -4.76 5.99
N ALA A 201 18.37 -5.07 4.77
CA ALA A 201 18.66 -4.26 3.60
C ALA A 201 17.89 -2.93 3.61
N GLU A 202 16.61 -2.89 4.03
CA GLU A 202 15.91 -1.60 4.20
C GLU A 202 16.57 -0.74 5.29
N THR A 203 17.04 -1.34 6.39
CA THR A 203 17.80 -0.59 7.41
C THR A 203 19.14 -0.09 6.86
N ALA A 204 19.80 -0.85 5.98
CA ALA A 204 20.98 -0.38 5.27
C ALA A 204 20.67 0.77 4.30
N ALA A 205 19.54 0.71 3.57
CA ALA A 205 19.07 1.77 2.69
C ALA A 205 18.81 3.07 3.49
N ALA A 206 18.10 2.97 4.61
CA ALA A 206 17.78 4.08 5.50
C ALA A 206 19.04 4.78 6.02
N LEU A 207 20.01 4.02 6.52
CA LEU A 207 21.25 4.57 7.07
C LEU A 207 22.20 5.11 5.98
N ALA A 208 22.21 4.49 4.80
CA ALA A 208 22.96 5.02 3.65
C ALA A 208 22.36 6.35 3.15
N ALA A 209 21.04 6.42 2.95
CA ALA A 209 20.35 7.64 2.53
C ALA A 209 20.49 8.77 3.56
N ALA A 210 20.33 8.46 4.85
CA ALA A 210 20.52 9.44 5.93
C ALA A 210 21.98 9.92 6.04
N SER A 211 22.97 9.07 5.74
CA SER A 211 24.38 9.49 5.73
C SER A 211 24.69 10.60 4.73
N LEU A 212 23.94 10.67 3.62
CA LEU A 212 24.02 11.78 2.67
C LEU A 212 23.42 13.07 3.25
N VAL A 213 22.25 13.00 3.91
CA VAL A 213 21.60 14.16 4.55
C VAL A 213 22.51 14.78 5.61
N PHE A 214 23.09 13.97 6.49
CA PHE A 214 23.93 14.45 7.59
C PHE A 214 25.39 14.68 7.22
N LYS A 215 25.80 14.47 5.97
CA LYS A 215 27.21 14.51 5.53
C LYS A 215 27.91 15.82 5.88
N ASP A 216 27.24 16.94 5.60
CA ASP A 216 27.75 18.29 5.81
C ASP A 216 27.29 18.91 7.15
N ILE A 217 26.45 18.19 7.90
CA ILE A 217 25.89 18.61 9.21
C ILE A 217 26.70 17.98 10.36
N ASP A 218 26.86 16.66 10.34
CA ASP A 218 27.72 15.89 11.25
C ASP A 218 28.38 14.74 10.48
N SER A 219 29.58 15.03 9.97
CA SER A 219 30.38 14.07 9.20
C SER A 219 30.79 12.82 9.99
N LYS A 220 30.84 12.87 11.33
CA LYS A 220 31.13 11.69 12.17
C LYS A 220 29.90 10.80 12.27
N TYR A 221 28.72 11.39 12.50
CA TYR A 221 27.45 10.67 12.53
C TYR A 221 27.12 10.06 11.16
N SER A 222 27.29 10.83 10.08
CA SER A 222 27.23 10.36 8.67
C SER A 222 28.15 9.15 8.44
N SER A 223 29.43 9.25 8.83
CA SER A 223 30.39 8.13 8.70
C SER A 223 29.99 6.89 9.53
N SER A 224 29.39 7.08 10.71
CA SER A 224 28.89 5.98 11.55
C SER A 224 27.69 5.28 10.91
N MET A 225 26.71 6.03 10.39
CA MET A 225 25.57 5.47 9.67
C MET A 225 26.00 4.69 8.44
N LEU A 226 26.94 5.24 7.65
CA LEU A 226 27.45 4.59 6.46
C LEU A 226 28.14 3.24 6.79
N LYS A 227 28.93 3.19 7.88
CA LYS A 227 29.51 1.93 8.36
C LYS A 227 28.44 0.89 8.72
N HIS A 228 27.41 1.29 9.47
CA HIS A 228 26.30 0.39 9.82
C HIS A 228 25.56 -0.09 8.56
N ALA A 229 25.32 0.79 7.58
CA ALA A 229 24.69 0.43 6.32
C ALA A 229 25.51 -0.60 5.52
N GLN A 230 26.83 -0.42 5.40
CA GLN A 230 27.71 -1.37 4.72
C GLN A 230 27.75 -2.74 5.40
N GLN A 231 27.77 -2.77 6.75
CA GLN A 231 27.71 -4.01 7.53
C GLN A 231 26.35 -4.72 7.36
N LEU A 232 25.24 -4.00 7.51
CA LEU A 232 23.89 -4.53 7.37
C LEU A 232 23.59 -5.06 5.96
N PHE A 233 24.03 -4.36 4.91
CA PHE A 233 23.90 -4.85 3.54
C PHE A 233 24.69 -6.14 3.30
N LYS A 234 25.93 -6.20 3.80
CA LYS A 234 26.75 -7.42 3.72
C LYS A 234 26.10 -8.58 4.48
N PHE A 235 25.56 -8.33 5.67
CA PHE A 235 24.80 -9.31 6.45
C PHE A 235 23.57 -9.82 5.67
N ALA A 236 22.74 -8.90 5.16
CA ALA A 236 21.53 -9.20 4.39
C ALA A 236 21.82 -10.04 3.13
N ASP A 237 22.86 -9.67 2.37
CA ASP A 237 23.24 -10.34 1.11
C ASP A 237 23.90 -11.71 1.33
N THR A 238 24.61 -11.89 2.46
CA THR A 238 25.29 -13.15 2.83
C THR A 238 24.30 -14.17 3.38
N TYR A 239 23.38 -13.75 4.25
CA TYR A 239 22.43 -14.63 4.94
C TYR A 239 21.02 -14.39 4.39
N ARG A 240 20.77 -14.92 3.18
CA ARG A 240 19.54 -14.63 2.42
C ARG A 240 18.30 -15.37 2.96
N GLY A 241 17.29 -14.61 3.35
CA GLY A 241 15.97 -15.10 3.76
C GLY A 241 15.06 -13.96 4.21
N SER A 242 13.76 -14.07 3.96
CA SER A 242 12.80 -13.06 4.44
C SER A 242 12.59 -13.15 5.94
N TYR A 243 12.56 -12.01 6.64
CA TYR A 243 12.41 -12.02 8.10
C TYR A 243 11.07 -12.58 8.56
N SER A 244 10.00 -12.40 7.77
CA SER A 244 8.67 -12.91 8.11
C SER A 244 8.55 -14.42 7.91
N VAL A 245 9.41 -15.02 7.07
CA VAL A 245 9.55 -16.48 6.97
C VAL A 245 10.37 -17.04 8.15
N SER A 246 11.45 -16.36 8.54
CA SER A 246 12.28 -16.77 9.68
C SER A 246 11.61 -16.56 11.04
N ILE A 247 10.65 -15.62 11.13
CA ILE A 247 9.96 -15.20 12.35
C ILE A 247 8.45 -15.08 12.03
N PRO A 248 7.70 -16.21 11.96
CA PRO A 248 6.32 -16.22 11.46
C PRO A 248 5.36 -15.31 12.23
N GLU A 249 5.66 -14.97 13.49
CA GLU A 249 4.86 -14.11 14.35
C GLU A 249 4.67 -12.68 13.78
N VAL A 250 5.61 -12.20 12.96
CA VAL A 250 5.52 -10.86 12.35
C VAL A 250 4.58 -10.81 11.15
N GLN A 251 4.23 -11.96 10.54
CA GLN A 251 3.42 -12.04 9.32
C GLN A 251 2.02 -11.43 9.50
N THR A 252 1.46 -11.49 10.71
CA THR A 252 0.14 -10.93 11.03
C THR A 252 0.11 -9.39 10.94
N TYR A 253 1.27 -8.74 11.00
CA TYR A 253 1.41 -7.28 11.06
C TYR A 253 2.11 -6.72 9.83
N TYR A 254 3.35 -7.17 9.59
CA TYR A 254 4.22 -6.72 8.51
C TYR A 254 4.80 -7.95 7.79
N ASN A 255 3.94 -8.70 7.07
CA ASN A 255 4.45 -9.78 6.22
C ASN A 255 5.22 -9.22 5.02
N SER A 256 6.48 -9.62 4.89
CA SER A 256 7.27 -9.38 3.70
C SER A 256 6.85 -10.28 2.54
N THR A 257 6.76 -9.73 1.33
CA THR A 257 6.51 -10.48 0.08
C THR A 257 7.78 -10.84 -0.68
N GLY A 258 8.94 -10.31 -0.28
CA GLY A 258 10.22 -10.50 -0.96
C GLY A 258 11.38 -9.83 -0.22
N TYR A 259 12.58 -9.99 -0.76
CA TYR A 259 13.78 -9.26 -0.27
C TYR A 259 14.71 -8.83 -1.40
N THR A 260 14.37 -9.18 -2.65
CA THR A 260 15.23 -8.99 -3.81
C THR A 260 15.26 -7.54 -4.24
N ASP A 261 14.17 -6.80 -4.01
CA ASP A 261 14.06 -5.39 -4.28
C ASP A 261 14.63 -4.51 -3.16
N GLU A 262 14.58 -4.91 -1.89
CA GLU A 262 15.36 -4.28 -0.82
C GLU A 262 16.87 -4.40 -1.07
N LEU A 263 17.34 -5.56 -1.56
CA LEU A 263 18.75 -5.72 -1.95
C LEU A 263 19.14 -4.76 -3.09
N LEU A 264 18.28 -4.55 -4.09
CA LEU A 264 18.54 -3.55 -5.13
C LEU A 264 18.48 -2.11 -4.56
N TRP A 265 17.50 -1.83 -3.71
CA TRP A 265 17.26 -0.52 -3.10
C TRP A 265 18.42 -0.09 -2.19
N ALA A 266 18.84 -0.94 -1.26
CA ALA A 266 19.96 -0.72 -0.36
C ALA A 266 21.27 -0.52 -1.11
N SER A 267 21.53 -1.35 -2.12
CA SER A 267 22.72 -1.22 -2.96
C SER A 267 22.70 0.08 -3.79
N SER A 268 21.53 0.52 -4.26
CA SER A 268 21.38 1.82 -4.94
C SER A 268 21.73 2.99 -4.00
N TRP A 269 21.22 2.98 -2.77
CA TRP A 269 21.54 4.01 -1.77
C TRP A 269 23.00 3.98 -1.32
N LEU A 270 23.58 2.79 -1.15
CA LEU A 270 25.00 2.63 -0.86
C LEU A 270 25.88 3.14 -1.99
N TYR A 271 25.49 2.94 -3.26
CA TYR A 271 26.19 3.55 -4.39
C TYR A 271 26.16 5.07 -4.31
N HIS A 272 24.99 5.69 -4.12
CA HIS A 272 24.87 7.15 -3.98
C HIS A 272 25.65 7.70 -2.77
N ALA A 273 25.71 6.96 -1.66
CA ALA A 273 26.42 7.37 -0.45
C ALA A 273 27.96 7.24 -0.54
N THR A 274 28.46 6.22 -1.25
CA THR A 274 29.90 5.86 -1.28
C THR A 274 30.62 6.23 -2.57
N GLY A 275 29.93 6.22 -3.71
CA GLY A 275 30.53 6.21 -5.04
C GLY A 275 31.21 4.88 -5.41
N ASP A 276 31.12 3.83 -4.59
CA ASP A 276 31.74 2.53 -4.84
C ASP A 276 30.98 1.77 -5.95
N GLN A 277 31.63 1.65 -7.10
CA GLN A 277 31.13 0.99 -8.30
C GLN A 277 30.64 -0.44 -8.04
N SER A 278 31.14 -1.16 -7.03
CA SER A 278 30.71 -2.53 -6.73
C SER A 278 29.22 -2.64 -6.34
N TYR A 279 28.63 -1.56 -5.81
CA TYR A 279 27.18 -1.46 -5.55
C TYR A 279 26.40 -1.17 -6.84
N LEU A 280 26.91 -0.32 -7.74
CA LEU A 280 26.30 -0.12 -9.06
C LEU A 280 26.33 -1.40 -9.90
N ASP A 281 27.45 -2.13 -9.88
CA ASP A 281 27.61 -3.43 -10.52
C ASP A 281 26.67 -4.49 -9.92
N TYR A 282 26.36 -4.39 -8.63
CA TYR A 282 25.39 -5.26 -7.97
C TYR A 282 23.98 -5.08 -8.57
N VAL A 283 23.53 -3.84 -8.74
CA VAL A 283 22.18 -3.53 -9.26
C VAL A 283 22.08 -3.59 -10.78
N THR A 284 23.20 -3.48 -11.51
CA THR A 284 23.22 -3.56 -12.98
C THR A 284 23.64 -4.93 -13.49
N VAL A 285 24.88 -5.34 -13.21
CA VAL A 285 25.54 -6.53 -13.78
C VAL A 285 25.12 -7.83 -13.06
N LYS A 286 25.14 -7.85 -11.73
CA LYS A 286 24.97 -9.09 -10.95
C LYS A 286 23.51 -9.51 -10.81
N ASN A 287 22.66 -8.62 -10.26
CA ASN A 287 21.31 -8.99 -9.83
C ASN A 287 20.18 -8.29 -10.61
N GLY A 288 20.46 -7.20 -11.33
CA GLY A 288 19.42 -6.40 -12.00
C GLY A 288 18.46 -7.20 -12.88
N ASN A 289 18.99 -8.08 -13.75
CA ASN A 289 18.14 -8.92 -14.62
C ASN A 289 17.29 -9.96 -13.88
N GLY A 290 17.69 -10.39 -12.68
CA GLY A 290 16.92 -11.34 -11.86
C GLY A 290 15.91 -10.66 -10.95
N PHE A 291 16.25 -9.50 -10.39
CA PHE A 291 15.51 -8.89 -9.28
C PHE A 291 14.62 -7.71 -9.71
N ALA A 292 14.98 -6.94 -10.74
CA ALA A 292 14.33 -5.65 -11.03
C ALA A 292 12.96 -5.73 -11.74
N GLN A 293 12.51 -6.93 -12.11
CA GLN A 293 11.21 -7.24 -12.76
C GLN A 293 10.85 -6.31 -13.94
N TRP A 294 11.76 -6.22 -14.92
CA TRP A 294 11.65 -5.30 -16.07
C TRP A 294 10.28 -5.28 -16.75
N GLY A 295 9.80 -4.06 -17.03
CA GLY A 295 8.54 -3.84 -17.75
C GLY A 295 7.26 -4.19 -16.97
N LYS A 296 7.36 -4.50 -15.66
CA LYS A 296 6.22 -4.75 -14.79
C LYS A 296 6.14 -3.70 -13.68
N PRO A 297 5.35 -2.62 -13.86
CA PRO A 297 5.13 -1.63 -12.82
C PRO A 297 4.58 -2.25 -11.52
N THR A 298 5.18 -1.89 -10.39
CA THR A 298 4.68 -2.26 -9.05
C THR A 298 4.32 -1.01 -8.24
N TRP A 299 3.80 -1.20 -7.04
CA TRP A 299 3.42 -0.12 -6.13
C TRP A 299 4.51 0.11 -5.09
N PHE A 300 5.03 1.34 -5.01
CA PHE A 300 6.04 1.71 -4.02
C PHE A 300 5.44 1.71 -2.60
N SER A 301 6.03 0.94 -1.69
CA SER A 301 5.52 0.70 -0.34
C SER A 301 6.66 0.28 0.60
N TRP A 302 6.35 0.11 1.89
CA TRP A 302 7.27 -0.49 2.87
C TRP A 302 7.66 -1.94 2.56
N ASP A 303 6.92 -2.63 1.68
CA ASP A 303 7.08 -4.03 1.27
C ASP A 303 7.60 -4.19 -0.17
N ASN A 304 7.47 -3.16 -1.02
CA ASN A 304 7.92 -3.24 -2.41
C ASN A 304 8.61 -1.96 -2.87
N LYS A 305 9.91 -2.08 -3.14
CA LYS A 305 10.83 -0.96 -3.40
C LYS A 305 11.11 -0.79 -4.89
N LEU A 306 10.71 -1.74 -5.74
CA LEU A 306 11.03 -1.77 -7.17
C LEU A 306 10.73 -0.46 -7.91
N ALA A 307 9.53 0.10 -7.76
CA ALA A 307 9.18 1.37 -8.40
C ALA A 307 10.06 2.54 -7.91
N GLY A 308 10.41 2.58 -6.62
CA GLY A 308 11.35 3.55 -6.05
C GLY A 308 12.76 3.37 -6.60
N THR A 309 13.29 2.15 -6.57
CA THR A 309 14.60 1.76 -7.14
C THR A 309 14.70 2.11 -8.63
N GLN A 310 13.64 1.86 -9.41
CA GLN A 310 13.60 2.18 -10.84
C GLN A 310 13.67 3.69 -11.09
N VAL A 311 12.93 4.50 -10.32
CA VAL A 311 13.01 5.96 -10.39
C VAL A 311 14.39 6.45 -9.94
N LEU A 312 14.90 5.98 -8.80
CA LEU A 312 16.22 6.34 -8.27
C LEU A 312 17.34 6.05 -9.28
N LEU A 313 17.43 4.83 -9.82
CA LEU A 313 18.46 4.47 -10.80
C LEU A 313 18.23 5.10 -12.19
N SER A 314 17.01 5.53 -12.52
CA SER A 314 16.80 6.34 -13.73
C SER A 314 17.52 7.69 -13.67
N ARG A 315 17.79 8.23 -12.47
CA ARG A 315 18.61 9.44 -12.27
C ARG A 315 20.00 9.29 -12.89
N LEU A 316 20.64 8.13 -12.69
CA LEU A 316 21.96 7.83 -13.27
C LEU A 316 21.89 7.80 -14.81
N ASN A 317 20.79 7.30 -15.39
CA ASN A 317 20.56 7.37 -16.83
C ASN A 317 20.35 8.80 -17.35
N PHE A 318 19.73 9.68 -16.55
CA PHE A 318 19.52 11.08 -16.93
C PHE A 318 20.77 11.95 -16.86
N PHE A 319 21.66 11.72 -15.90
CA PHE A 319 22.77 12.65 -15.58
C PHE A 319 24.18 12.07 -15.68
N GLU A 320 24.36 10.75 -15.57
CA GLU A 320 25.66 10.11 -15.35
C GLU A 320 26.07 9.10 -16.45
N LEU A 321 25.32 9.03 -17.56
CA LEU A 321 25.66 8.18 -18.71
C LEU A 321 27.07 8.49 -19.27
N LYS A 322 28.00 7.56 -19.04
CA LYS A 322 29.31 7.55 -19.68
C LYS A 322 29.13 7.27 -21.18
N LYS A 323 29.75 8.08 -22.05
CA LYS A 323 29.67 7.91 -23.51
C LYS A 323 30.25 6.55 -23.95
N GLY A 324 29.39 5.62 -24.34
CA GLY A 324 29.75 4.29 -24.84
C GLY A 324 28.65 3.25 -24.57
N SER A 325 28.78 2.07 -25.17
CA SER A 325 27.89 0.93 -24.91
C SER A 325 28.58 -0.07 -23.99
N ASN A 326 28.47 0.12 -22.67
CA ASN A 326 28.78 -0.92 -21.68
C ASN A 326 27.49 -1.61 -21.19
N SER A 327 27.64 -2.76 -20.53
CA SER A 327 26.53 -3.53 -19.96
C SER A 327 25.74 -2.73 -18.90
N GLU A 328 26.42 -1.88 -18.11
CA GLU A 328 25.79 -1.00 -17.12
C GLU A 328 24.76 -0.06 -17.77
N ASN A 329 25.15 0.68 -18.83
CA ASN A 329 24.28 1.64 -19.53
C ASN A 329 23.01 0.97 -20.07
N VAL A 330 23.12 -0.25 -20.64
CA VAL A 330 21.98 -1.03 -21.12
C VAL A 330 20.99 -1.37 -19.99
N ILE A 331 21.48 -1.62 -18.77
CA ILE A 331 20.62 -1.91 -17.61
C ILE A 331 20.06 -0.63 -16.98
N LEU A 332 20.82 0.47 -16.95
CA LEU A 332 20.31 1.78 -16.55
C LEU A 332 19.19 2.28 -17.49
N GLU A 333 19.29 1.99 -18.80
CA GLU A 333 18.17 2.20 -19.73
C GLU A 333 16.93 1.35 -19.40
N LYS A 334 17.09 0.11 -18.91
CA LYS A 334 15.95 -0.72 -18.47
C LYS A 334 15.32 -0.18 -17.18
N TYR A 335 16.11 0.30 -16.22
CA TYR A 335 15.59 0.99 -15.04
C TYR A 335 14.77 2.21 -15.46
N ARG A 336 15.31 3.06 -16.33
CA ARG A 336 14.58 4.20 -16.90
C ARG A 336 13.29 3.77 -17.62
N LYS A 337 13.34 2.81 -18.56
CA LYS A 337 12.13 2.36 -19.29
C LYS A 337 11.07 1.77 -18.37
N THR A 338 11.48 1.13 -17.26
CA THR A 338 10.51 0.60 -16.28
C THR A 338 9.95 1.71 -15.40
N ALA A 339 10.74 2.72 -15.03
CA ALA A 339 10.25 3.94 -14.39
C ALA A 339 9.28 4.72 -15.32
N GLU A 340 9.58 4.83 -16.62
CA GLU A 340 8.66 5.40 -17.62
C GLU A 340 7.35 4.60 -17.67
N ALA A 341 7.40 3.26 -17.61
CA ALA A 341 6.20 2.42 -17.53
C ALA A 341 5.39 2.63 -16.23
N VAL A 342 6.05 2.87 -15.08
CA VAL A 342 5.37 3.31 -13.84
C VAL A 342 4.67 4.64 -14.07
N MET A 343 5.37 5.65 -14.59
CA MET A 343 4.79 6.98 -14.88
C MET A 343 3.60 6.91 -15.85
N CYS A 344 3.73 6.13 -16.92
CA CYS A 344 2.65 5.86 -17.87
C CYS A 344 1.46 5.11 -17.24
N GLY A 345 1.66 4.35 -16.16
CA GLY A 345 0.57 3.74 -15.38
C GLY A 345 -0.13 4.73 -14.44
N LEU A 346 0.58 5.76 -13.98
CA LEU A 346 0.08 6.77 -13.04
C LEU A 346 -0.72 7.90 -13.71
N LEU A 347 -0.42 8.22 -14.98
CA LEU A 347 -1.15 9.24 -15.74
C LEU A 347 -2.56 8.75 -16.13
N PRO A 348 -3.64 9.53 -15.89
CA PRO A 348 -5.02 9.07 -16.11
C PRO A 348 -5.38 8.95 -17.60
N ASP A 349 -4.88 9.84 -18.44
CA ASP A 349 -5.16 9.88 -19.89
C ASP A 349 -4.20 8.99 -20.72
N SER A 350 -3.34 8.22 -20.05
CA SER A 350 -2.39 7.31 -20.71
C SER A 350 -3.08 6.03 -21.23
N PRO A 351 -2.73 5.53 -22.42
CA PRO A 351 -3.22 4.24 -22.90
C PRO A 351 -2.87 3.04 -22.01
N THR A 352 -1.89 3.19 -21.11
CA THR A 352 -1.51 2.17 -20.12
C THR A 352 -1.87 2.55 -18.68
N ALA A 353 -2.80 3.51 -18.50
CA ALA A 353 -3.27 3.94 -17.19
C ALA A 353 -3.77 2.76 -16.35
N THR A 354 -3.43 2.75 -15.05
CA THR A 354 -3.86 1.70 -14.13
C THR A 354 -5.36 1.80 -13.78
N SER A 355 -6.02 0.65 -13.68
CA SER A 355 -7.38 0.50 -13.15
C SER A 355 -7.46 0.56 -11.61
N SER A 356 -6.30 0.67 -10.94
CA SER A 356 -6.19 0.89 -9.48
C SER A 356 -6.43 2.35 -9.13
N ARG A 357 -7.60 2.86 -9.51
CA ARG A 357 -8.06 4.23 -9.30
C ARG A 357 -9.52 4.25 -8.85
N THR A 358 -9.92 5.32 -8.18
CA THR A 358 -11.32 5.68 -7.93
C THR A 358 -11.89 6.49 -9.10
N ASP A 359 -13.22 6.52 -9.24
CA ASP A 359 -13.92 7.34 -10.25
C ASP A 359 -13.60 8.85 -10.13
N SER A 360 -13.11 9.29 -8.96
CA SER A 360 -12.71 10.67 -8.68
C SER A 360 -11.19 10.91 -8.72
N GLY A 361 -10.42 10.01 -9.33
CA GLY A 361 -9.03 10.27 -9.71
C GLY A 361 -7.94 9.77 -8.74
N LEU A 362 -8.28 9.48 -7.47
CA LEU A 362 -7.33 8.96 -6.48
C LEU A 362 -6.85 7.55 -6.84
N ILE A 363 -5.54 7.30 -6.81
CA ILE A 363 -4.94 5.97 -6.88
C ILE A 363 -5.40 5.14 -5.66
N TRP A 364 -5.96 3.96 -5.91
CA TRP A 364 -6.54 3.09 -4.90
C TRP A 364 -6.15 1.63 -5.17
N VAL A 365 -5.21 1.14 -4.36
CA VAL A 365 -4.57 -0.18 -4.50
C VAL A 365 -5.14 -1.19 -3.51
N SER A 366 -5.27 -0.78 -2.24
CA SER A 366 -5.76 -1.62 -1.14
C SER A 366 -6.75 -0.82 -0.29
N GLN A 367 -7.70 -1.52 0.33
CA GLN A 367 -8.59 -0.95 1.35
C GLN A 367 -7.82 -0.60 2.64
N TRP A 368 -6.75 -1.33 2.94
CA TRP A 368 -5.86 -1.09 4.06
C TRP A 368 -4.71 -0.21 3.60
N ASN A 369 -4.36 0.80 4.42
CA ASN A 369 -3.34 1.80 4.10
C ASN A 369 -3.54 2.46 2.71
N SER A 370 -4.78 2.88 2.45
CA SER A 370 -5.23 3.34 1.14
C SER A 370 -4.57 4.65 0.68
N LEU A 371 -4.04 5.46 1.62
CA LEU A 371 -3.41 6.75 1.31
C LEU A 371 -1.89 6.70 1.11
N GLN A 372 -1.20 5.61 1.50
CA GLN A 372 0.24 5.47 1.23
C GLN A 372 0.52 5.46 -0.28
N HIS A 373 -0.20 4.62 -1.03
CA HIS A 373 0.01 4.43 -2.46
C HIS A 373 -0.19 5.71 -3.32
N PRO A 374 -1.26 6.52 -3.16
CA PRO A 374 -1.39 7.77 -3.91
C PRO A 374 -0.32 8.81 -3.54
N VAL A 375 0.09 8.89 -2.27
CA VAL A 375 1.15 9.83 -1.84
C VAL A 375 2.52 9.40 -2.34
N ALA A 376 2.85 8.11 -2.25
CA ALA A 376 4.08 7.53 -2.80
C ALA A 376 4.15 7.68 -4.33
N ALA A 377 3.04 7.43 -5.03
CA ALA A 377 2.94 7.66 -6.48
C ALA A 377 3.12 9.13 -6.86
N ALA A 378 2.54 10.06 -6.09
CA ALA A 378 2.74 11.50 -6.30
C ALA A 378 4.20 11.90 -6.11
N PHE A 379 4.85 11.43 -5.05
CA PHE A 379 6.27 11.69 -4.77
C PHE A 379 7.18 11.21 -5.92
N LEU A 380 7.02 9.96 -6.37
CA LEU A 380 7.78 9.43 -7.50
C LEU A 380 7.50 10.18 -8.82
N ALA A 381 6.28 10.65 -9.05
CA ALA A 381 5.92 11.41 -10.24
C ALA A 381 6.51 12.84 -10.26
N VAL A 382 6.59 13.54 -9.12
CA VAL A 382 7.30 14.84 -9.06
C VAL A 382 8.80 14.63 -9.26
N LEU A 383 9.41 13.64 -8.58
CA LEU A 383 10.83 13.34 -8.74
C LEU A 383 11.20 13.06 -10.21
N TYR A 384 10.42 12.20 -10.86
CA TYR A 384 10.66 11.86 -12.26
C TYR A 384 10.44 13.06 -13.20
N SER A 385 9.42 13.89 -12.94
CA SER A 385 9.22 15.16 -13.63
C SER A 385 10.44 16.10 -13.51
N ASP A 386 11.03 16.17 -12.31
CA ASP A 386 12.16 17.06 -12.04
C ASP A 386 13.45 16.55 -12.65
N TYR A 387 13.61 15.22 -12.75
CA TYR A 387 14.68 14.61 -13.55
C TYR A 387 14.50 14.92 -15.04
N MET A 388 13.28 14.83 -15.58
CA MET A 388 13.00 15.18 -16.97
C MET A 388 13.29 16.66 -17.25
N LEU A 389 12.84 17.58 -16.40
CA LEU A 389 13.10 19.02 -16.55
C LEU A 389 14.60 19.32 -16.51
N SER A 390 15.32 18.79 -15.52
CA SER A 390 16.74 19.07 -15.30
C SER A 390 17.63 18.44 -16.39
N SER A 391 17.28 17.26 -16.89
CA SER A 391 17.94 16.63 -18.05
C SER A 391 17.51 17.21 -19.40
N ARG A 392 16.53 18.13 -19.41
CA ARG A 392 15.87 18.67 -20.62
C ARG A 392 15.21 17.59 -21.49
N THR A 393 14.77 16.49 -20.89
CA THR A 393 13.94 15.47 -21.55
C THR A 393 12.52 16.03 -21.70
N PRO A 394 12.05 16.34 -22.93
CA PRO A 394 10.82 17.13 -23.10
C PRO A 394 9.54 16.31 -22.92
N LYS A 395 9.62 14.98 -23.09
CA LYS A 395 8.47 14.06 -23.04
C LYS A 395 8.88 12.61 -22.80
N ILE A 396 7.99 11.83 -22.19
CA ILE A 396 7.96 10.36 -22.23
C ILE A 396 6.94 9.87 -23.26
N SER A 397 7.01 8.59 -23.66
CA SER A 397 6.13 7.97 -24.64
C SER A 397 5.41 6.77 -24.04
N CYS A 398 4.08 6.86 -23.91
CA CYS A 398 3.20 5.84 -23.35
C CYS A 398 2.36 5.23 -24.48
N SER A 399 2.83 4.12 -25.06
CA SER A 399 2.13 3.39 -26.15
C SER A 399 1.74 4.22 -27.37
N GLY A 400 2.52 5.27 -27.69
CA GLY A 400 2.32 6.15 -28.85
C GLY A 400 1.94 7.58 -28.46
N ASP A 401 1.21 7.74 -27.35
CA ASP A 401 0.91 9.05 -26.77
C ASP A 401 2.11 9.61 -26.01
N THR A 402 2.22 10.93 -25.93
CA THR A 402 3.39 11.58 -25.30
C THR A 402 2.99 12.54 -24.21
N PHE A 403 3.64 12.40 -23.06
CA PHE A 403 3.38 13.18 -21.85
C PHE A 403 4.62 13.96 -21.43
N THR A 404 4.41 15.17 -20.93
CA THR A 404 5.42 16.14 -20.54
C THR A 404 5.70 16.07 -19.03
N PRO A 405 6.76 16.74 -18.53
CA PRO A 405 6.97 16.87 -17.08
C PRO A 405 5.80 17.55 -16.37
N ALA A 406 5.08 18.46 -17.04
CA ALA A 406 3.93 19.15 -16.45
C ALA A 406 2.80 18.16 -16.12
N ASP A 407 2.51 17.22 -17.02
CA ASP A 407 1.45 16.22 -16.82
C ASP A 407 1.72 15.33 -15.59
N LEU A 408 2.98 14.98 -15.35
CA LEU A 408 3.40 14.24 -14.14
C LEU A 408 3.26 15.06 -12.85
N ARG A 409 3.63 16.35 -12.91
CA ARG A 409 3.46 17.30 -11.79
C ARG A 409 1.98 17.58 -11.48
N ASP A 410 1.13 17.69 -12.50
CA ASP A 410 -0.31 17.86 -12.35
C ASP A 410 -0.98 16.59 -11.81
N PHE A 411 -0.57 15.39 -12.26
CA PHE A 411 -0.98 14.14 -11.62
C PHE A 411 -0.60 14.12 -10.13
N ALA A 412 0.67 14.39 -9.78
CA ALA A 412 1.11 14.37 -8.39
C ALA A 412 0.35 15.37 -7.53
N LYS A 413 0.15 16.59 -8.06
CA LYS A 413 -0.67 17.63 -7.43
C LYS A 413 -2.11 17.17 -7.23
N SER A 414 -2.72 16.45 -8.18
CA SER A 414 -4.07 15.92 -8.04
C SER A 414 -4.21 14.98 -6.84
N GLN A 415 -3.22 14.11 -6.59
CA GLN A 415 -3.26 13.18 -5.46
C GLN A 415 -3.08 13.91 -4.12
N ALA A 416 -2.13 14.86 -4.05
CA ALA A 416 -1.95 15.71 -2.88
C ALA A 416 -3.20 16.57 -2.59
N ASP A 417 -3.80 17.16 -3.62
CA ASP A 417 -5.01 17.99 -3.49
C ASP A 417 -6.23 17.17 -3.08
N TYR A 418 -6.37 15.93 -3.57
CA TYR A 418 -7.40 15.00 -3.13
C TYR A 418 -7.27 14.67 -1.64
N VAL A 419 -6.05 14.38 -1.17
CA VAL A 419 -5.75 14.14 0.26
C VAL A 419 -6.04 15.39 1.10
N LEU A 420 -5.73 16.58 0.61
CA LEU A 420 -5.96 17.85 1.32
C LEU A 420 -7.40 18.37 1.24
N GLY A 421 -8.30 17.66 0.56
CA GLY A 421 -9.75 17.89 0.61
C GLY A 421 -10.45 18.10 -0.72
N ASP A 422 -9.75 18.11 -1.87
CA ASP A 422 -10.39 18.17 -3.18
C ASP A 422 -10.87 16.78 -3.65
N ASN A 423 -11.80 16.24 -2.89
CA ASN A 423 -12.43 14.94 -3.09
C ASN A 423 -13.96 15.07 -2.98
N PRO A 424 -14.74 14.02 -3.33
CA PRO A 424 -16.21 14.08 -3.26
C PRO A 424 -16.77 14.37 -1.86
N MET A 425 -16.03 14.07 -0.79
CA MET A 425 -16.43 14.32 0.60
C MET A 425 -16.13 15.76 1.06
N LYS A 426 -15.38 16.54 0.26
CA LYS A 426 -14.85 17.87 0.58
C LYS A 426 -14.27 17.93 2.00
N MET A 427 -13.37 16.99 2.27
CA MET A 427 -12.84 16.67 3.59
C MET A 427 -11.36 16.31 3.45
N SER A 428 -10.49 17.01 4.18
CA SER A 428 -9.08 16.63 4.26
C SER A 428 -8.94 15.27 4.93
N TYR A 429 -8.00 14.46 4.46
CA TYR A 429 -7.57 13.22 5.11
C TYR A 429 -6.26 13.39 5.89
N LEU A 430 -5.64 14.58 5.83
CA LEU A 430 -4.63 15.02 6.78
C LEU A 430 -5.33 15.63 7.99
N VAL A 431 -5.24 14.97 9.15
CA VAL A 431 -5.90 15.44 10.39
C VAL A 431 -5.34 16.78 10.86
N GLY A 432 -6.23 17.67 11.30
CA GLY A 432 -5.87 19.04 11.68
C GLY A 432 -5.72 20.02 10.51
N TYR A 433 -5.78 19.54 9.26
CA TYR A 433 -5.72 20.39 8.07
C TYR A 433 -7.12 20.72 7.53
N GLY A 434 -7.36 22.01 7.24
CA GLY A 434 -8.65 22.51 6.75
C GLY A 434 -9.79 22.49 7.79
N ASP A 435 -10.99 22.83 7.36
CA ASP A 435 -12.16 22.96 8.25
C ASP A 435 -12.84 21.63 8.60
N LYS A 436 -12.59 20.58 7.80
CA LYS A 436 -13.21 19.26 7.92
C LYS A 436 -12.18 18.16 7.66
N TYR A 437 -11.90 17.38 8.70
CA TYR A 437 -10.92 16.28 8.72
C TYR A 437 -11.34 15.20 9.75
N PRO A 438 -10.73 14.00 9.80
CA PRO A 438 -11.12 12.97 10.76
C PRO A 438 -10.88 13.39 12.22
N GLU A 439 -11.91 13.39 13.06
CA GLU A 439 -11.79 13.70 14.50
C GLU A 439 -11.57 12.45 15.38
N TYR A 440 -11.85 11.26 14.86
CA TYR A 440 -11.73 9.99 15.56
C TYR A 440 -10.83 9.05 14.75
N VAL A 441 -9.61 8.93 15.24
CA VAL A 441 -8.50 8.22 14.61
C VAL A 441 -8.10 7.02 15.48
N HIS A 442 -7.67 5.94 14.84
CA HIS A 442 -7.22 4.75 15.54
C HIS A 442 -5.79 4.98 16.06
N HIS A 443 -5.67 5.75 17.14
CA HIS A 443 -4.39 6.05 17.77
C HIS A 443 -4.53 6.20 19.29
N ARG A 444 -3.83 5.36 20.05
CA ARG A 444 -3.84 5.30 21.51
C ARG A 444 -3.53 6.65 22.18
N GLY A 445 -2.33 7.20 21.97
CA GLY A 445 -1.90 8.47 22.58
C GLY A 445 -2.82 9.68 22.33
N ALA A 446 -3.31 9.87 21.09
CA ALA A 446 -4.20 10.97 20.71
C ALA A 446 -5.66 10.80 21.22
N SER A 447 -6.14 9.55 21.37
CA SER A 447 -7.52 9.25 21.78
C SER A 447 -7.76 9.36 23.29
N ILE A 448 -6.72 9.22 24.12
CA ILE A 448 -6.81 9.23 25.59
C ILE A 448 -6.30 10.58 26.14
N PRO A 449 -7.10 11.36 26.89
CA PRO A 449 -6.64 12.63 27.47
C PRO A 449 -5.41 12.46 28.37
N ALA A 450 -4.44 13.38 28.28
CA ALA A 450 -3.17 13.27 29.03
C ALA A 450 -3.33 13.27 30.57
N ASN A 451 -4.46 13.76 31.10
CA ASN A 451 -4.79 13.73 32.52
C ASN A 451 -5.72 12.58 32.93
N ALA A 452 -6.07 11.67 32.00
CA ALA A 452 -6.84 10.49 32.31
C ALA A 452 -5.94 9.45 32.99
N LYS A 453 -6.24 9.11 34.26
CA LYS A 453 -5.65 7.92 34.89
C LYS A 453 -6.21 6.69 34.19
N THR A 454 -5.38 6.00 33.41
CA THR A 454 -5.69 4.69 32.84
C THR A 454 -5.95 3.72 33.98
N VAL A 455 -7.21 3.32 34.14
CA VAL A 455 -7.56 2.19 35.00
C VAL A 455 -7.33 0.95 34.14
N VAL A 456 -6.18 0.30 34.33
CA VAL A 456 -5.97 -1.06 33.83
C VAL A 456 -7.10 -1.92 34.42
N SER A 457 -7.99 -2.41 33.57
CA SER A 457 -9.03 -3.35 33.98
C SER A 457 -8.40 -4.73 34.19
N ARG A 458 -7.69 -4.87 35.31
CA ARG A 458 -7.50 -6.17 35.94
C ARG A 458 -8.89 -6.79 36.16
N GLU A 459 -9.01 -8.10 36.00
CA GLU A 459 -10.29 -8.81 36.11
C GLU A 459 -10.89 -8.75 37.53
N GLU A 460 -11.59 -7.66 37.85
CA GLU A 460 -12.57 -7.63 38.93
C GLU A 460 -13.97 -7.37 38.36
N LYS A 461 -14.86 -8.30 38.65
CA LYS A 461 -16.27 -8.30 38.22
C LYS A 461 -17.01 -7.11 38.86
N GLY A 462 -17.18 -6.01 38.12
CA GLY A 462 -18.00 -4.88 38.61
C GLY A 462 -17.91 -3.59 37.81
N THR A 463 -18.65 -3.48 36.70
CA THR A 463 -18.69 -2.26 35.87
C THR A 463 -19.47 -1.10 36.50
N ARG A 464 -18.84 -0.36 37.42
CA ARG A 464 -19.39 0.92 37.91
C ARG A 464 -19.13 2.05 36.91
N LYS A 465 -20.06 2.24 35.98
CA LYS A 465 -20.01 3.26 34.92
C LYS A 465 -19.94 4.68 35.52
N ARG A 466 -18.77 5.32 35.49
CA ARG A 466 -18.62 6.75 35.86
C ARG A 466 -19.29 7.64 34.80
N ARG A 467 -20.58 7.94 34.99
CA ARG A 467 -21.22 9.11 34.36
C ARG A 467 -20.67 10.37 35.04
N GLY A 468 -20.18 11.33 34.24
CA GLY A 468 -19.81 12.66 34.73
C GLY A 468 -18.31 12.96 34.74
N GLN A 469 -17.68 12.97 33.57
CA GLN A 469 -16.46 13.75 33.36
C GLN A 469 -16.63 14.57 32.07
N LYS A 470 -16.29 15.86 32.10
CA LYS A 470 -16.50 16.79 30.99
C LYS A 470 -15.76 16.27 29.75
N LYS A 471 -16.45 16.15 28.61
CA LYS A 471 -15.85 15.74 27.34
C LYS A 471 -14.80 16.79 26.93
N GLY A 472 -13.51 16.46 27.09
CA GLY A 472 -12.44 17.16 26.39
C GLY A 472 -12.58 16.92 24.88
N LYS A 473 -12.21 17.90 24.07
CA LYS A 473 -12.05 17.69 22.63
C LYS A 473 -10.85 16.73 22.41
N PRO A 474 -10.92 15.80 21.45
CA PRO A 474 -9.76 14.97 21.11
C PRO A 474 -8.58 15.87 20.69
N HIS A 475 -7.35 15.42 20.97
CA HIS A 475 -6.15 16.18 20.64
C HIS A 475 -5.98 16.22 19.12
N ARG A 476 -5.73 17.43 18.58
CA ARG A 476 -5.59 17.68 17.14
C ARG A 476 -4.14 17.45 16.73
N SER A 477 -3.85 16.33 16.11
CA SER A 477 -2.56 16.03 15.49
C SER A 477 -2.76 15.28 14.18
N ALA A 478 -1.90 15.56 13.22
CA ALA A 478 -1.90 14.89 11.93
C ALA A 478 -1.79 13.37 12.08
N LEU A 479 -2.64 12.66 11.33
CA LEU A 479 -2.68 11.22 11.19
C LEU A 479 -3.20 10.95 9.77
N PHE A 480 -2.56 10.01 9.09
CA PHE A 480 -3.03 9.46 7.82
C PHE A 480 -3.75 8.13 8.09
N ASN A 481 -4.72 7.77 7.25
CA ASN A 481 -5.67 6.65 7.40
C ASN A 481 -6.69 6.77 8.56
N PRO A 482 -7.86 7.40 8.33
CA PRO A 482 -9.09 6.91 8.92
C PRO A 482 -9.50 5.56 8.28
N PRO A 483 -10.23 4.68 8.99
CA PRO A 483 -10.73 3.43 8.41
C PRO A 483 -11.85 3.69 7.40
N PHE A 484 -11.68 3.24 6.16
CA PHE A 484 -12.68 3.34 5.10
C PHE A 484 -13.22 1.96 4.72
N HIS A 485 -14.49 1.70 5.05
CA HIS A 485 -15.28 0.65 4.42
C HIS A 485 -16.25 1.26 3.41
N HIS A 486 -16.36 0.61 2.25
CA HIS A 486 -17.31 0.86 1.14
C HIS A 486 -16.98 1.98 0.14
N LEU A 487 -16.40 1.57 -1.00
CA LEU A 487 -16.64 2.15 -2.32
C LEU A 487 -17.05 0.99 -3.27
N PRO A 488 -18.15 1.08 -4.03
CA PRO A 488 -18.56 0.03 -4.97
C PRO A 488 -17.83 0.17 -6.32
N LYS A 489 -17.27 -0.93 -6.85
CA LYS A 489 -16.77 -0.99 -8.24
C LYS A 489 -17.78 -1.70 -9.16
N GLY A 490 -18.05 -1.10 -10.32
CA GLY A 490 -18.90 -1.68 -11.38
C GLY A 490 -18.19 -2.76 -12.21
N LYS A 491 -18.98 -3.52 -12.99
CA LYS A 491 -18.57 -4.77 -13.67
C LYS A 491 -18.70 -4.67 -15.19
N ILE A 492 -17.58 -4.77 -15.92
CA ILE A 492 -17.41 -4.65 -17.39
C ILE A 492 -16.14 -5.48 -17.74
N MET A 493 -16.01 -6.32 -18.78
CA MET A 493 -16.90 -6.80 -19.87
C MET A 493 -16.54 -8.27 -20.23
N GLY A 494 -17.23 -8.89 -21.20
CA GLY A 494 -16.78 -10.09 -21.92
C GLY A 494 -17.49 -10.24 -23.27
N ASP A 495 -16.72 -10.59 -24.31
CA ASP A 495 -17.09 -11.18 -25.63
C ASP A 495 -16.58 -10.40 -26.85
N ALA A 496 -15.61 -11.00 -27.56
CA ALA A 496 -15.49 -11.03 -29.03
C ALA A 496 -14.23 -11.80 -29.44
N LEU A 497 -14.37 -12.84 -30.28
CA LEU A 497 -13.56 -13.17 -31.47
C LEU A 497 -13.68 -14.67 -31.80
N GLU A 498 -14.12 -15.00 -33.01
CA GLU A 498 -13.44 -15.96 -33.90
C GLU A 498 -14.10 -15.98 -35.29
N GLY A 499 -13.32 -16.31 -36.31
CA GLY A 499 -13.75 -16.37 -37.71
C GLY A 499 -12.61 -16.75 -38.64
N GLU A 500 -12.43 -18.04 -38.91
CA GLU A 500 -11.44 -18.57 -39.85
C GLU A 500 -12.02 -18.71 -41.27
N GLY A 501 -11.17 -18.57 -42.29
CA GLY A 501 -11.50 -18.69 -43.72
C GLY A 501 -10.89 -19.92 -44.39
N ASP A 502 -11.63 -20.50 -45.33
CA ASP A 502 -11.40 -21.84 -45.90
C ASP A 502 -10.20 -21.94 -46.87
N PHE A 503 -9.21 -22.78 -46.53
CA PHE A 503 -7.97 -22.99 -47.28
C PHE A 503 -8.07 -24.12 -48.34
N SER A 504 -9.21 -24.81 -48.44
CA SER A 504 -9.33 -26.05 -49.22
C SER A 504 -9.38 -25.86 -50.75
N SER A 505 -10.01 -24.77 -51.22
CA SER A 505 -10.26 -24.51 -52.65
C SER A 505 -9.00 -24.20 -53.46
N LEU A 506 -7.99 -23.59 -52.84
CA LEU A 506 -6.74 -23.21 -53.51
C LEU A 506 -5.89 -24.42 -53.93
N LYS A 507 -5.93 -25.51 -53.16
CA LYS A 507 -5.15 -26.74 -53.44
C LYS A 507 -5.66 -27.51 -54.67
N SER A 508 -6.98 -27.55 -54.89
CA SER A 508 -7.56 -28.28 -56.03
C SER A 508 -7.23 -27.60 -57.37
N HIS A 509 -7.39 -26.28 -57.46
CA HIS A 509 -7.07 -25.50 -58.66
C HIS A 509 -5.58 -25.60 -59.07
N ALA A 510 -4.66 -25.57 -58.11
CA ALA A 510 -3.23 -25.74 -58.38
C ALA A 510 -2.89 -27.14 -58.94
N SER A 511 -3.47 -28.19 -58.36
CA SER A 511 -3.27 -29.57 -58.83
C SER A 511 -3.79 -29.78 -60.25
N GLN A 512 -4.97 -29.25 -60.57
CA GLN A 512 -5.60 -29.39 -61.88
C GLN A 512 -4.79 -28.67 -62.99
N SER A 513 -4.27 -27.48 -62.69
CA SER A 513 -3.46 -26.69 -63.63
C SER A 513 -2.13 -27.36 -64.00
N SER A 514 -1.49 -28.04 -63.03
CA SER A 514 -0.24 -28.79 -63.23
C SER A 514 -0.41 -29.97 -64.19
N ILE A 515 -1.52 -30.71 -64.08
CA ILE A 515 -1.83 -31.87 -64.94
C ILE A 515 -2.02 -31.42 -66.40
N ILE A 516 -2.76 -30.34 -66.62
CA ILE A 516 -3.03 -29.79 -67.96
C ILE A 516 -1.72 -29.34 -68.64
N TRP A 517 -0.86 -28.61 -67.92
CA TRP A 517 0.44 -28.15 -68.45
C TRP A 517 1.37 -29.31 -68.83
N LYS A 518 1.40 -30.37 -68.01
CA LYS A 518 2.21 -31.56 -68.29
C LYS A 518 1.72 -32.28 -69.56
N GLN A 519 0.41 -32.45 -69.70
CA GLN A 519 -0.20 -33.07 -70.88
C GLN A 519 0.06 -32.28 -72.17
N GLU A 520 0.01 -30.94 -72.12
CA GLU A 520 0.29 -30.10 -73.28
C GLU A 520 1.77 -30.16 -73.68
N ILE A 521 2.72 -30.14 -72.73
CA ILE A 521 4.15 -30.33 -73.05
C ILE A 521 4.41 -31.71 -73.69
N GLU A 522 3.82 -32.77 -73.15
CA GLU A 522 3.97 -34.14 -73.68
C GLU A 522 3.36 -34.25 -75.09
N ARG A 523 2.20 -33.61 -75.33
CA ARG A 523 1.57 -33.49 -76.65
C ARG A 523 2.44 -32.72 -77.65
N ARG A 524 3.03 -31.59 -77.26
CA ARG A 524 3.89 -30.77 -78.13
C ARG A 524 5.20 -31.47 -78.46
N GLN A 525 5.80 -32.17 -77.51
CA GLN A 525 6.96 -33.02 -77.78
C GLN A 525 6.62 -34.09 -78.82
N SER A 526 5.53 -34.85 -78.64
CA SER A 526 5.10 -35.87 -79.60
C SER A 526 4.82 -35.29 -81.01
N GLN A 527 4.32 -34.06 -81.12
CA GLN A 527 4.19 -33.37 -82.41
C GLN A 527 5.54 -33.05 -83.05
N VAL A 528 6.53 -32.60 -82.27
CA VAL A 528 7.90 -32.33 -82.76
C VAL A 528 8.58 -33.63 -83.19
N ASP A 529 8.48 -34.69 -82.39
CA ASP A 529 9.06 -36.00 -82.69
C ASP A 529 8.48 -36.58 -83.99
N SER A 530 7.15 -36.50 -84.17
CA SER A 530 6.47 -36.94 -85.42
C SER A 530 6.84 -36.07 -86.63
N LEU A 531 7.12 -34.78 -86.43
CA LEU A 531 7.65 -33.91 -87.50
C LEU A 531 9.08 -34.29 -87.87
N GLN A 532 9.95 -34.63 -86.91
CA GLN A 532 11.31 -35.12 -87.18
C GLN A 532 11.31 -36.42 -87.99
N GLU A 533 10.44 -37.37 -87.64
CA GLU A 533 10.28 -38.65 -88.33
C GLU A 533 9.83 -38.46 -89.79
N LYS A 534 8.75 -37.72 -90.02
CA LYS A 534 8.25 -37.40 -91.37
C LYS A 534 9.27 -36.63 -92.21
N LEU A 535 10.06 -35.75 -91.60
CA LEU A 535 11.11 -35.03 -92.32
C LEU A 535 12.31 -35.92 -92.66
N MET A 536 12.58 -37.01 -91.91
CA MET A 536 13.55 -38.03 -92.31
C MET A 536 13.05 -38.83 -93.52
N GLU A 537 11.79 -39.25 -93.53
CA GLU A 537 11.18 -39.99 -94.66
C GLU A 537 11.15 -39.14 -95.94
N LEU A 538 10.79 -37.86 -95.83
CA LEU A 538 10.88 -36.89 -96.94
C LEU A 538 12.32 -36.70 -97.43
N LYS A 539 13.28 -36.55 -96.50
CA LYS A 539 14.70 -36.41 -96.86
C LYS A 539 15.28 -37.67 -97.54
N ALA A 540 14.76 -38.85 -97.22
CA ALA A 540 15.16 -40.12 -97.84
C ALA A 540 14.54 -40.34 -99.23
N SER A 541 13.36 -39.77 -99.50
CA SER A 541 12.64 -39.94 -100.77
C SER A 541 13.01 -38.91 -101.86
N VAL A 542 13.58 -37.76 -101.49
CA VAL A 542 14.03 -36.72 -102.45
C VAL A 542 15.39 -37.08 -103.07
N HIS A 543 15.40 -38.05 -104.00
CA HIS A 543 16.57 -38.35 -104.84
C HIS A 543 16.54 -37.70 -106.24
N CYS A 544 15.36 -37.31 -106.73
CA CYS A 544 15.17 -36.67 -108.05
C CYS A 544 14.21 -35.46 -108.02
N SER A 545 14.59 -34.38 -107.29
CA SER A 545 13.90 -33.07 -107.39
C SER A 545 14.87 -31.90 -107.56
N GLU A 546 14.32 -30.75 -107.98
CA GLU A 546 14.98 -29.47 -108.23
C GLU A 546 15.70 -28.91 -106.99
N GLU A 547 16.63 -28.00 -107.25
CA GLU A 547 17.63 -27.56 -106.28
C GLU A 547 17.08 -26.58 -105.22
N SER A 548 15.93 -25.94 -105.50
CA SER A 548 15.19 -25.09 -104.55
C SER A 548 14.50 -25.89 -103.45
N GLU A 549 13.75 -26.95 -103.81
CA GLU A 549 13.00 -27.78 -102.85
C GLU A 549 13.94 -28.46 -101.83
N LYS A 550 15.13 -28.87 -102.28
CA LYS A 550 16.18 -29.42 -101.41
C LYS A 550 16.70 -28.39 -100.39
N LYS A 551 16.78 -27.11 -100.78
CA LYS A 551 17.22 -26.02 -99.90
C LYS A 551 16.17 -25.72 -98.81
N GLU A 552 14.89 -25.63 -99.19
CA GLU A 552 13.79 -25.41 -98.24
C GLU A 552 13.62 -26.58 -97.24
N LEU A 553 13.72 -27.83 -97.72
CA LEU A 553 13.68 -29.01 -96.84
C LEU A 553 14.85 -29.02 -95.84
N GLY A 554 16.05 -28.58 -96.27
CA GLY A 554 17.22 -28.43 -95.40
C GLY A 554 17.07 -27.34 -94.32
N ILE A 555 16.38 -26.24 -94.64
CA ILE A 555 16.01 -25.18 -93.70
C ILE A 555 15.02 -25.71 -92.65
N LEU A 556 13.93 -26.35 -93.09
CA LEU A 556 12.94 -26.95 -92.19
C LEU A 556 13.55 -28.01 -91.26
N TRP A 557 14.45 -28.86 -91.77
CA TRP A 557 15.18 -29.86 -90.98
C TRP A 557 15.95 -29.24 -89.81
N ARG A 558 16.66 -28.12 -90.05
CA ARG A 558 17.44 -27.43 -89.02
C ARG A 558 16.55 -26.73 -88.00
N ARG A 559 15.45 -26.10 -88.43
CA ARG A 559 14.48 -25.45 -87.52
C ARG A 559 13.80 -26.44 -86.57
N VAL A 560 13.37 -27.60 -87.09
CA VAL A 560 12.74 -28.65 -86.28
C VAL A 560 13.74 -29.24 -85.27
N ASN A 561 14.97 -29.56 -85.69
CA ASN A 561 15.99 -30.08 -84.77
C ASN A 561 16.42 -29.06 -83.69
N THR A 562 16.51 -27.78 -84.04
CA THR A 562 16.82 -26.72 -83.07
C THR A 562 15.70 -26.58 -82.04
N SER A 563 14.44 -26.62 -82.50
CA SER A 563 13.25 -26.57 -81.63
C SER A 563 13.18 -27.78 -80.69
N ALA A 564 13.44 -29.00 -81.19
CA ALA A 564 13.52 -30.22 -80.38
C ALA A 564 14.63 -30.15 -79.31
N THR A 565 15.79 -29.60 -79.67
CA THR A 565 16.94 -29.40 -78.77
C THR A 565 16.58 -28.43 -77.65
N PHE A 566 16.00 -27.27 -77.96
CA PHE A 566 15.57 -26.29 -76.96
C PHE A 566 14.44 -26.79 -76.06
N LEU A 567 13.46 -27.52 -76.60
CA LEU A 567 12.39 -28.13 -75.81
C LEU A 567 12.94 -29.17 -74.82
N THR A 568 13.93 -29.96 -75.25
CA THR A 568 14.66 -30.92 -74.39
C THR A 568 15.44 -30.21 -73.29
N TYR A 569 16.11 -29.09 -73.62
CA TYR A 569 16.84 -28.27 -72.64
C TYR A 569 15.91 -27.66 -71.59
N LEU A 570 14.78 -27.06 -72.00
CA LEU A 570 13.74 -26.55 -71.09
C LEU A 570 13.21 -27.64 -70.16
N LYS A 571 12.89 -28.83 -70.71
CA LYS A 571 12.41 -29.99 -69.95
C LYS A 571 13.45 -30.47 -68.92
N SER A 572 14.74 -30.39 -69.23
CA SER A 572 15.83 -30.70 -68.30
C SER A 572 15.98 -29.65 -67.19
N LYS A 573 16.01 -28.36 -67.54
CA LYS A 573 16.10 -27.23 -66.59
C LYS A 573 14.88 -27.22 -65.63
N ALA A 574 13.68 -27.49 -66.14
CA ALA A 574 12.46 -27.66 -65.35
C ALA A 574 12.55 -28.80 -64.32
N ARG A 575 13.09 -29.96 -64.72
CA ARG A 575 13.30 -31.11 -63.81
C ARG A 575 14.29 -30.78 -62.69
N MET A 576 15.37 -30.04 -62.98
CA MET A 576 16.30 -29.57 -61.94
C MET A 576 15.65 -28.57 -60.98
N MET A 577 14.80 -27.68 -61.48
CA MET A 577 14.09 -26.69 -60.67
C MET A 577 12.97 -27.28 -59.79
N ALA A 578 12.42 -28.43 -60.17
CA ALA A 578 11.41 -29.14 -59.38
C ALA A 578 12.00 -29.87 -58.15
N VAL A 579 13.32 -29.95 -58.02
CA VAL A 579 14.01 -30.64 -56.92
C VAL A 579 14.73 -29.60 -56.04
N PRO A 580 14.30 -29.32 -54.80
CA PRO A 580 14.74 -28.13 -54.05
C PRO A 580 16.26 -27.91 -53.96
N HIS A 581 17.04 -28.95 -53.67
CA HIS A 581 18.50 -28.85 -53.56
C HIS A 581 19.20 -28.58 -54.92
N LEU A 582 18.64 -29.10 -56.02
CA LEU A 582 19.10 -28.78 -57.37
C LEU A 582 18.59 -27.41 -57.84
N ALA A 583 17.41 -26.98 -57.39
CA ALA A 583 16.85 -25.66 -57.66
C ALA A 583 17.72 -24.55 -57.06
N HIS A 584 18.21 -24.73 -55.82
CA HIS A 584 19.18 -23.83 -55.19
C HIS A 584 20.45 -23.70 -56.06
N THR A 585 21.05 -24.85 -56.42
CA THR A 585 22.27 -24.88 -57.25
C THR A 585 22.04 -24.25 -58.63
N SER A 586 20.91 -24.54 -59.28
CA SER A 586 20.50 -24.03 -60.59
C SER A 586 20.28 -22.51 -60.62
N CYS A 587 19.82 -21.93 -59.51
CA CYS A 587 19.63 -20.48 -59.34
C CYS A 587 20.87 -19.77 -58.73
N GLY A 588 21.96 -20.52 -58.48
CA GLY A 588 23.18 -20.02 -57.82
C GLY A 588 23.01 -19.63 -56.34
N ILE A 589 21.97 -20.15 -55.69
CA ILE A 589 21.66 -19.91 -54.27
C ILE A 589 22.58 -20.77 -53.40
N ARG A 590 23.20 -20.18 -52.39
CA ARG A 590 24.11 -20.85 -51.45
C ARG A 590 23.75 -20.49 -50.01
N HIS A 591 24.14 -21.33 -49.06
CA HIS A 591 23.99 -21.05 -47.63
C HIS A 591 25.29 -20.46 -47.08
N GLN A 592 25.21 -19.32 -46.42
CA GLN A 592 26.31 -18.66 -45.73
C GLN A 592 26.08 -18.67 -44.23
N GLU A 593 27.06 -19.14 -43.48
CA GLU A 593 27.00 -19.27 -42.03
C GLU A 593 26.81 -17.88 -41.37
N GLY A 594 25.83 -17.77 -40.47
CA GLY A 594 25.43 -16.50 -39.83
C GLY A 594 24.54 -15.55 -40.67
N VAL A 595 24.43 -15.75 -41.99
CA VAL A 595 23.66 -14.87 -42.91
C VAL A 595 22.46 -15.59 -43.54
N GLY A 596 22.49 -16.92 -43.65
CA GLY A 596 21.42 -17.73 -44.23
C GLY A 596 21.57 -17.92 -45.75
N LEU A 597 20.45 -17.94 -46.48
CA LEU A 597 20.48 -18.12 -47.94
C LEU A 597 20.87 -16.81 -48.65
N ILE A 598 21.87 -16.92 -49.53
CA ILE A 598 22.38 -15.85 -50.40
C ILE A 598 22.24 -16.24 -51.87
N ASP A 599 22.07 -15.26 -52.77
CA ASP A 599 21.99 -15.52 -54.21
C ASP A 599 23.37 -15.53 -54.91
N LYS A 600 23.36 -15.70 -56.25
CA LYS A 600 24.58 -15.73 -57.08
C LYS A 600 25.46 -14.48 -56.98
N ASN A 601 24.88 -13.34 -56.59
CA ASN A 601 25.56 -12.06 -56.40
C ASN A 601 25.92 -11.79 -54.92
N GLY A 602 25.67 -12.74 -54.02
CA GLY A 602 25.89 -12.59 -52.57
C GLY A 602 24.77 -11.87 -51.83
N LYS A 603 23.61 -11.64 -52.46
CA LYS A 603 22.50 -10.89 -51.84
C LYS A 603 21.70 -11.78 -50.87
N PRO A 604 21.51 -11.40 -49.60
CA PRO A 604 20.78 -12.20 -48.62
C PRO A 604 19.27 -12.24 -48.90
N LEU A 605 18.60 -13.31 -48.45
CA LEU A 605 17.18 -13.59 -48.66
C LEU A 605 16.25 -12.44 -48.24
N SER A 606 16.62 -11.67 -47.22
CA SER A 606 15.88 -10.48 -46.73
C SER A 606 15.71 -9.39 -47.79
N ASP A 607 16.65 -9.30 -48.73
CA ASP A 607 16.75 -8.19 -49.69
C ASP A 607 16.28 -8.63 -51.08
N TRP A 608 15.75 -9.84 -51.24
CA TRP A 608 15.23 -10.33 -52.51
C TRP A 608 13.92 -9.61 -52.85
N SER A 609 13.80 -9.14 -54.09
CA SER A 609 12.58 -8.46 -54.55
C SER A 609 11.41 -9.42 -54.54
N LYS A 610 10.26 -8.98 -54.02
CA LYS A 610 9.00 -9.70 -54.17
C LYS A 610 8.40 -9.53 -55.58
N ASP A 611 8.91 -8.63 -56.42
CA ASP A 611 8.44 -8.39 -57.79
C ASP A 611 9.34 -8.99 -58.88
N ILE A 612 8.71 -9.55 -59.94
CA ILE A 612 9.41 -10.02 -61.14
C ILE A 612 9.58 -8.81 -62.06
N ASP A 613 10.77 -8.23 -62.08
CA ASP A 613 11.12 -7.22 -63.06
C ASP A 613 11.48 -7.91 -64.39
N LEU A 614 10.60 -7.76 -65.39
CA LEU A 614 10.82 -8.22 -66.76
C LEU A 614 11.43 -7.13 -67.66
N SER A 615 11.57 -5.89 -67.18
CA SER A 615 12.04 -4.76 -68.00
C SER A 615 13.50 -4.90 -68.44
N SER A 616 14.31 -5.68 -67.71
CA SER A 616 15.69 -5.99 -68.10
C SER A 616 15.80 -6.89 -69.34
N PHE A 617 14.69 -7.43 -69.86
CA PHE A 617 14.69 -8.41 -70.96
C PHE A 617 14.43 -7.80 -72.34
N GLU A 618 13.87 -6.58 -72.42
CA GLU A 618 13.73 -5.86 -73.70
C GLU A 618 15.09 -5.39 -74.27
N ASN A 619 16.13 -5.33 -73.43
CA ASN A 619 17.49 -4.88 -73.77
C ASN A 619 18.53 -6.01 -73.77
N ILE A 620 18.20 -7.21 -74.27
CA ILE A 620 19.23 -8.22 -74.57
C ILE A 620 19.92 -7.83 -75.88
N ASP A 621 21.09 -7.20 -75.74
CA ASP A 621 21.89 -6.69 -76.85
C ASP A 621 22.55 -7.81 -77.67
N GLY A 622 22.78 -7.55 -78.96
CA GLY A 622 23.11 -8.57 -79.96
C GLY A 622 24.37 -9.38 -79.68
N GLU A 623 25.37 -8.76 -79.03
CA GLU A 623 26.67 -9.40 -78.72
C GLU A 623 26.56 -10.60 -77.77
N THR A 624 25.60 -10.62 -76.84
CA THR A 624 25.45 -11.75 -75.90
C THR A 624 24.86 -12.98 -76.59
N LEU A 625 24.11 -12.78 -77.68
CA LEU A 625 23.43 -13.82 -78.45
C LEU A 625 24.38 -14.49 -79.47
N LEU A 626 25.31 -13.72 -80.05
CA LEU A 626 26.35 -14.19 -80.96
C LEU A 626 27.21 -15.32 -80.35
N GLY A 627 27.61 -15.20 -79.08
CA GLY A 627 28.45 -16.22 -78.39
C GLY A 627 27.78 -17.59 -78.18
N ILE A 628 26.46 -17.71 -78.39
CA ILE A 628 25.74 -19.00 -78.40
C ILE A 628 25.44 -19.44 -79.83
N SER A 629 25.18 -18.49 -80.75
CA SER A 629 25.00 -18.75 -82.19
C SER A 629 26.21 -19.46 -82.81
N ASP A 630 27.43 -19.08 -82.43
CA ASP A 630 28.71 -19.64 -82.93
C ASP A 630 28.87 -21.17 -82.74
N LYS A 631 28.06 -21.82 -81.89
CA LYS A 631 28.04 -23.30 -81.78
C LYS A 631 27.15 -24.00 -82.80
N PHE A 632 26.32 -23.27 -83.53
CA PHE A 632 25.38 -23.78 -84.53
C PHE A 632 25.77 -23.22 -85.90
N GLY A 633 26.78 -23.85 -86.52
CA GLY A 633 27.54 -23.30 -87.66
C GLY A 633 26.74 -22.81 -88.88
N SER A 634 27.35 -21.85 -89.57
CA SER A 634 26.88 -21.04 -90.72
C SER A 634 25.54 -21.42 -91.34
N SER A 635 24.59 -20.47 -91.31
CA SER A 635 23.32 -20.57 -92.02
C SER A 635 22.98 -19.28 -92.77
N ASP A 636 22.00 -19.41 -93.68
CA ASP A 636 21.37 -18.32 -94.44
C ASP A 636 20.71 -17.30 -93.50
N GLU A 637 20.66 -16.01 -93.89
CA GLU A 637 20.18 -14.89 -93.03
C GLU A 637 18.79 -15.13 -92.42
N HIS A 638 17.92 -15.91 -93.08
CA HIS A 638 16.58 -16.20 -92.59
C HIS A 638 16.50 -17.28 -91.49
N ASP A 639 17.55 -18.09 -91.28
CA ASP A 639 17.58 -19.07 -90.19
C ASP A 639 18.12 -18.50 -88.88
N GLU A 640 19.07 -17.56 -88.94
CA GLU A 640 19.64 -16.93 -87.74
C GLU A 640 18.59 -16.14 -86.95
N ALA A 641 17.71 -15.40 -87.65
CA ALA A 641 16.59 -14.69 -87.02
C ALA A 641 15.63 -15.64 -86.27
N TYR A 642 15.32 -16.81 -86.85
CA TYR A 642 14.45 -17.82 -86.21
C TYR A 642 15.10 -18.44 -84.97
N ILE A 643 16.40 -18.76 -85.04
CA ILE A 643 17.16 -19.32 -83.92
C ILE A 643 17.27 -18.30 -82.79
N SER A 644 17.59 -17.04 -83.10
CA SER A 644 17.67 -15.94 -82.15
C SER A 644 16.34 -15.72 -81.40
N GLU A 645 15.22 -15.63 -82.12
CA GLU A 645 13.90 -15.40 -81.51
C GLU A 645 13.43 -16.58 -80.65
N THR A 646 13.72 -17.81 -81.10
CA THR A 646 13.44 -19.02 -80.31
C THR A 646 14.30 -19.07 -79.05
N LEU A 647 15.58 -18.67 -79.13
CA LEU A 647 16.51 -18.67 -77.99
C LEU A 647 16.16 -17.57 -76.97
N LYS A 648 15.73 -16.38 -77.42
CA LYS A 648 15.14 -15.34 -76.53
C LYS A 648 13.92 -15.88 -75.77
N SER A 649 13.00 -16.55 -76.47
CA SER A 649 11.80 -17.15 -75.88
C SER A 649 12.16 -18.22 -74.82
N VAL A 650 13.14 -19.07 -75.12
CA VAL A 650 13.66 -20.10 -74.19
C VAL A 650 14.31 -19.48 -72.95
N LEU A 651 15.13 -18.44 -73.13
CA LEU A 651 15.81 -17.77 -72.02
C LEU A 651 14.85 -16.98 -71.13
N LEU A 652 13.79 -16.39 -71.70
CA LEU A 652 12.72 -15.74 -70.96
C LEU A 652 12.00 -16.74 -70.04
N VAL A 653 11.60 -17.90 -70.59
CA VAL A 653 10.96 -18.98 -69.82
C VAL A 653 11.84 -19.43 -68.65
N ILE A 654 13.15 -19.63 -68.88
CA ILE A 654 14.10 -20.01 -67.83
C ILE A 654 14.20 -18.94 -66.74
N THR A 655 14.24 -17.67 -67.13
CA THR A 655 14.35 -16.53 -66.19
C THR A 655 13.10 -16.41 -65.32
N VAL A 656 11.91 -16.57 -65.90
CA VAL A 656 10.63 -16.63 -65.17
C VAL A 656 10.62 -17.82 -64.20
N MET A 657 11.12 -18.99 -64.61
CA MET A 657 11.22 -20.15 -63.72
C MET A 657 12.18 -19.92 -62.55
N GLU A 658 13.36 -19.30 -62.76
CA GLU A 658 14.28 -18.95 -61.67
C GLU A 658 13.66 -17.94 -60.70
N ALA A 659 12.93 -16.94 -61.20
CA ALA A 659 12.26 -15.94 -60.37
C ALA A 659 11.10 -16.54 -59.54
N LEU A 660 10.30 -17.43 -60.12
CA LEU A 660 9.23 -18.14 -59.41
C LEU A 660 9.79 -19.06 -58.32
N VAL A 661 10.87 -19.80 -58.59
CA VAL A 661 11.55 -20.64 -57.59
C VAL A 661 12.05 -19.80 -56.42
N LYS A 662 12.68 -18.64 -56.67
CA LYS A 662 13.13 -17.73 -55.60
C LYS A 662 11.97 -17.26 -54.73
N ARG A 663 10.83 -16.88 -55.31
CA ARG A 663 9.61 -16.49 -54.55
C ARG A 663 9.06 -17.63 -53.69
N VAL A 664 9.05 -18.87 -54.20
CA VAL A 664 8.61 -20.04 -53.43
C VAL A 664 9.51 -20.25 -52.20
N ILE A 665 10.84 -20.19 -52.37
CA ILE A 665 11.81 -20.32 -51.27
C ILE A 665 11.60 -19.21 -50.20
N MET A 666 11.34 -17.97 -50.62
CA MET A 666 11.01 -16.88 -49.69
C MET A 666 9.72 -17.18 -48.91
N ALA A 667 8.65 -17.60 -49.59
CA ALA A 667 7.37 -17.91 -48.97
C ALA A 667 7.44 -19.11 -48.01
N GLU A 668 8.21 -20.16 -48.34
CA GLU A 668 8.45 -21.31 -47.47
C GLU A 668 9.23 -20.91 -46.20
N ALA A 669 10.22 -20.02 -46.33
CA ALA A 669 10.98 -19.50 -45.20
C ALA A 669 10.13 -18.60 -44.28
N GLU A 670 9.33 -17.69 -44.86
CA GLU A 670 8.38 -16.85 -44.11
C GLU A 670 7.35 -17.71 -43.35
N ALA A 671 6.76 -18.72 -44.03
CA ALA A 671 5.80 -19.63 -43.42
C ALA A 671 6.40 -20.50 -42.30
N ALA A 672 7.65 -20.96 -42.45
CA ALA A 672 8.35 -21.72 -41.41
C ALA A 672 8.61 -20.87 -40.16
N MET A 673 8.99 -19.60 -40.33
CA MET A 673 9.18 -18.66 -39.23
C MET A 673 7.86 -18.36 -38.48
N GLU A 674 6.77 -18.08 -39.19
CA GLU A 674 5.47 -17.84 -38.55
C GLU A 674 4.96 -19.09 -37.83
N LYS A 675 5.13 -20.29 -38.41
CA LYS A 675 4.77 -21.55 -37.74
C LYS A 675 5.52 -21.75 -36.42
N ALA A 676 6.80 -21.37 -36.34
CA ALA A 676 7.58 -21.44 -35.11
C ALA A 676 7.11 -20.45 -34.03
N LYS A 677 6.65 -19.25 -34.43
CA LYS A 677 6.02 -18.28 -33.51
C LYS A 677 4.70 -18.81 -32.95
N VAL A 678 3.87 -19.44 -33.78
CA VAL A 678 2.60 -20.05 -33.36
C VAL A 678 2.82 -21.16 -32.34
N SER A 679 3.78 -22.07 -32.56
CA SER A 679 4.07 -23.13 -31.57
C SER A 679 4.55 -22.56 -30.22
N LEU A 680 5.41 -21.53 -30.24
CA LEU A 680 5.90 -20.89 -29.02
C LEU A 680 4.75 -20.20 -28.25
N GLY A 681 3.86 -19.50 -28.96
CA GLY A 681 2.67 -18.90 -28.37
C GLY A 681 1.72 -19.93 -27.76
N GLN A 682 1.57 -21.09 -28.39
CA GLN A 682 0.68 -22.16 -27.92
C GLN A 682 1.20 -22.84 -26.65
N GLU A 683 2.52 -23.03 -26.51
CA GLU A 683 3.14 -23.47 -25.24
C GLU A 683 2.93 -22.45 -24.12
N GLU A 684 3.06 -21.14 -24.42
CA GLU A 684 2.83 -20.09 -23.42
C GLU A 684 1.35 -19.99 -22.99
N ILE A 685 0.41 -20.21 -23.92
CA ILE A 685 -1.03 -20.31 -23.63
C ILE A 685 -1.33 -21.50 -22.74
N GLN A 686 -0.79 -22.70 -23.03
CA GLN A 686 -0.97 -23.87 -22.16
C GLN A 686 -0.46 -23.63 -20.73
N LYS A 687 0.72 -23.00 -20.61
CA LYS A 687 1.30 -22.64 -19.30
C LYS A 687 0.42 -21.65 -18.53
N LYS A 688 -0.16 -20.66 -19.20
CA LYS A 688 -1.10 -19.70 -18.60
C LYS A 688 -2.43 -20.36 -18.21
N SER A 689 -2.95 -21.29 -19.02
CA SER A 689 -4.16 -22.05 -18.71
C SER A 689 -4.02 -22.83 -17.40
N LEU A 690 -2.91 -23.55 -17.22
CA LEU A 690 -2.64 -24.31 -15.99
C LEU A 690 -2.50 -23.40 -14.75
N GLN A 691 -1.94 -22.19 -14.92
CA GLN A 691 -1.90 -21.19 -13.85
C GLN A 691 -3.30 -20.67 -13.49
N ILE A 692 -4.16 -20.43 -14.48
CA ILE A 692 -5.55 -19.99 -14.27
C ILE A 692 -6.36 -21.06 -13.53
N GLU A 693 -6.26 -22.33 -13.91
CA GLU A 693 -6.90 -23.44 -13.18
C GLU A 693 -6.43 -23.52 -11.72
N THR A 694 -5.12 -23.40 -11.49
CA THR A 694 -4.54 -23.38 -10.14
C THR A 694 -5.04 -22.20 -9.32
N MET A 695 -5.20 -21.03 -9.93
CA MET A 695 -5.78 -19.85 -9.28
C MET A 695 -7.27 -20.01 -9.00
N SER A 696 -8.03 -20.63 -9.91
CA SER A 696 -9.46 -20.91 -9.72
C SER A 696 -9.71 -21.81 -8.52
N ALA A 697 -8.93 -22.89 -8.38
CA ALA A 697 -9.02 -23.78 -7.22
C ALA A 697 -8.75 -23.06 -5.89
N LYS A 698 -7.79 -22.13 -5.86
CA LYS A 698 -7.51 -21.29 -4.68
C LYS A 698 -8.64 -20.30 -4.39
N VAL A 699 -9.31 -19.75 -5.41
CA VAL A 699 -10.46 -18.87 -5.22
C VAL A 699 -11.64 -19.63 -4.61
N GLU A 700 -11.92 -20.87 -5.03
CA GLU A 700 -12.94 -21.72 -4.39
C GLU A 700 -12.61 -22.07 -2.93
N GLU A 701 -11.33 -22.27 -2.61
CA GLU A 701 -10.88 -22.48 -1.23
C GLU A 701 -11.07 -21.21 -0.37
N MET A 702 -10.74 -20.04 -0.91
CA MET A 702 -10.99 -18.74 -0.27
C MET A 702 -12.50 -18.47 -0.08
N GLU A 703 -13.35 -18.86 -1.03
CA GLU A 703 -14.81 -18.73 -0.90
C GLU A 703 -15.37 -19.62 0.22
N LYS A 704 -14.89 -20.87 0.33
CA LYS A 704 -15.22 -21.77 1.46
C LYS A 704 -14.75 -21.20 2.80
N PHE A 705 -13.55 -20.61 2.85
CA PHE A 705 -13.03 -19.94 4.04
C PHE A 705 -13.86 -18.71 4.43
N ALA A 706 -14.28 -17.89 3.47
CA ALA A 706 -15.16 -16.75 3.68
C ALA A 706 -16.54 -17.19 4.19
N LEU A 707 -17.08 -18.31 3.69
CA LEU A 707 -18.34 -18.89 4.18
C LEU A 707 -18.23 -19.33 5.65
N GLY A 708 -17.14 -20.02 6.02
CA GLY A 708 -16.85 -20.39 7.41
C GLY A 708 -16.72 -19.17 8.34
N THR A 709 -16.02 -18.13 7.87
CA THR A 709 -15.85 -16.86 8.61
C THR A 709 -17.19 -16.15 8.83
N ASN A 710 -18.10 -16.16 7.84
CA ASN A 710 -19.44 -15.59 7.98
C ASN A 710 -20.29 -16.33 9.03
N THR A 711 -20.17 -17.66 9.12
CA THR A 711 -20.84 -18.46 10.17
C THR A 711 -20.35 -18.05 11.56
N ILE A 712 -19.03 -17.94 11.75
CA ILE A 712 -18.42 -17.50 13.01
C ILE A 712 -18.87 -16.06 13.37
N LEU A 713 -18.93 -15.14 12.40
CA LEU A 713 -19.45 -13.79 12.59
C LEU A 713 -20.93 -13.78 13.02
N HIS A 714 -21.73 -14.73 12.55
CA HIS A 714 -23.13 -14.86 12.97
C HIS A 714 -23.25 -15.36 14.41
N GLU A 715 -22.47 -16.39 14.79
CA GLU A 715 -22.38 -16.85 16.18
C GLU A 715 -21.87 -15.75 17.13
N MET A 716 -20.85 -14.99 16.72
CA MET A 716 -20.32 -13.88 17.51
C MET A 716 -21.37 -12.77 17.70
N ARG A 717 -22.11 -12.42 16.64
CA ARG A 717 -23.24 -11.48 16.73
C ARG A 717 -24.27 -11.95 17.75
N GLN A 718 -24.68 -13.22 17.69
CA GLN A 718 -25.69 -13.76 18.59
C GLN A 718 -25.19 -13.80 20.05
N LYS A 719 -23.93 -14.18 20.29
CA LYS A 719 -23.28 -14.08 21.62
C LYS A 719 -23.22 -12.64 22.16
N VAL A 720 -23.03 -11.64 21.28
CA VAL A 720 -23.08 -10.22 21.66
C VAL A 720 -24.50 -9.78 22.02
N GLU A 721 -25.52 -10.21 21.27
CA GLU A 721 -26.92 -9.91 21.57
C GLU A 721 -27.37 -10.53 22.92
N ASP A 722 -27.00 -11.78 23.18
CA ASP A 722 -27.23 -12.44 24.48
C ASP A 722 -26.52 -11.71 25.63
N MET A 723 -25.27 -11.27 25.42
CA MET A 723 -24.50 -10.52 26.41
C MET A 723 -25.12 -9.14 26.70
N VAL A 724 -25.69 -8.47 25.69
CA VAL A 724 -26.43 -7.21 25.85
C VAL A 724 -27.73 -7.43 26.63
N LEU A 725 -28.45 -8.52 26.38
CA LEU A 725 -29.66 -8.89 27.10
C LEU A 725 -29.35 -9.18 28.58
N GLU A 726 -28.31 -9.97 28.87
CA GLU A 726 -27.91 -10.28 30.24
C GLU A 726 -27.36 -9.06 30.98
N THR A 727 -26.57 -8.20 30.32
CA THR A 727 -26.15 -6.90 30.86
C THR A 727 -27.36 -6.03 31.24
N SER A 728 -28.45 -6.11 30.49
CA SER A 728 -29.68 -5.36 30.76
C SER A 728 -30.40 -5.90 31.99
N ARG A 729 -30.50 -7.23 32.14
CA ARG A 729 -31.02 -7.86 33.38
C ARG A 729 -30.20 -7.51 34.61
N GLN A 730 -28.87 -7.52 34.49
CA GLN A 730 -27.97 -7.17 35.60
C GLN A 730 -28.13 -5.70 36.03
N ARG A 731 -28.35 -4.77 35.09
CA ARG A 731 -28.67 -3.37 35.42
C ARG A 731 -29.99 -3.23 36.17
N GLN A 732 -31.00 -4.02 35.81
CA GLN A 732 -32.29 -3.97 36.50
C GLN A 732 -32.17 -4.48 37.94
N ARG A 733 -31.50 -5.63 38.16
CA ARG A 733 -31.18 -6.11 39.52
C ARG A 733 -30.35 -5.12 40.33
N ALA A 734 -29.41 -4.41 39.69
CA ALA A 734 -28.62 -3.39 40.36
C ALA A 734 -29.47 -2.18 40.81
N ALA A 735 -30.47 -1.78 40.02
CA ALA A 735 -31.41 -0.72 40.40
C ALA A 735 -32.36 -1.16 41.54
N GLU A 736 -32.84 -2.41 41.50
CA GLU A 736 -33.63 -3.02 42.59
C GLU A 736 -32.82 -3.06 43.90
N ASN A 737 -31.56 -3.50 43.85
CA ASN A 737 -30.65 -3.49 45.01
C ASN A 737 -30.32 -2.07 45.52
N GLU A 738 -30.22 -1.08 44.64
CA GLU A 738 -30.02 0.32 45.03
C GLU A 738 -31.28 0.90 45.73
N GLN A 739 -32.48 0.49 45.30
CA GLN A 739 -33.73 0.84 45.97
C GLN A 739 -33.85 0.19 47.35
N GLU A 740 -33.50 -1.08 47.50
CA GLU A 740 -33.43 -1.75 48.80
C GLU A 740 -32.39 -1.12 49.73
N LEU A 741 -31.20 -0.78 49.22
CA LEU A 741 -30.19 -0.07 50.02
C LEU A 741 -30.69 1.30 50.52
N CYS A 742 -31.54 1.99 49.75
CA CYS A 742 -32.19 3.23 50.19
C CYS A 742 -33.23 2.98 51.29
N ARG A 743 -34.02 1.90 51.22
CA ARG A 743 -34.96 1.49 52.30
C ARG A 743 -34.22 1.18 53.59
N VAL A 744 -33.23 0.29 53.53
CA VAL A 744 -32.41 -0.11 54.69
C VAL A 744 -31.74 1.09 55.35
N LYS A 745 -31.28 2.09 54.58
CA LYS A 745 -30.74 3.34 55.14
C LYS A 745 -31.79 4.17 55.90
N GLN A 746 -33.03 4.23 55.41
CA GLN A 746 -34.11 4.91 56.12
C GLN A 746 -34.45 4.19 57.43
N ASP A 747 -34.51 2.85 57.41
CA ASP A 747 -34.74 2.03 58.60
C ASP A 747 -33.63 2.19 59.65
N PHE A 748 -32.36 2.32 59.23
CA PHE A 748 -31.24 2.60 60.13
C PHE A 748 -31.31 3.98 60.79
N GLU A 749 -31.74 5.04 60.07
CA GLU A 749 -31.93 6.36 60.67
C GLU A 749 -33.16 6.41 61.60
N LEU A 750 -34.22 5.65 61.31
CA LEU A 750 -35.33 5.43 62.24
C LEU A 750 -34.85 4.71 63.51
N LEU A 751 -34.09 3.60 63.37
CA LEU A 751 -33.55 2.85 64.49
C LEU A 751 -32.62 3.71 65.37
N LYS A 752 -31.75 4.52 64.75
CA LYS A 752 -30.90 5.49 65.43
C LYS A 752 -31.72 6.50 66.24
N THR A 753 -32.82 6.99 65.70
CA THR A 753 -33.76 7.88 66.40
C THR A 753 -34.41 7.19 67.61
N TYR A 754 -34.85 5.93 67.46
CA TYR A 754 -35.35 5.11 68.56
C TYR A 754 -34.31 4.89 69.66
N VAL A 755 -33.07 4.54 69.29
CA VAL A 755 -31.97 4.35 70.24
C VAL A 755 -31.66 5.66 71.00
N SER A 756 -31.64 6.81 70.32
CA SER A 756 -31.48 8.11 70.98
C SER A 756 -32.59 8.41 71.99
N SER A 757 -33.84 8.07 71.65
CA SER A 757 -34.98 8.20 72.57
C SER A 757 -34.83 7.28 73.80
N LEU A 758 -34.42 6.03 73.61
CA LEU A 758 -34.17 5.08 74.70
C LEU A 758 -33.03 5.52 75.63
N ILE A 759 -31.98 6.14 75.08
CA ILE A 759 -30.89 6.74 75.88
C ILE A 759 -31.44 7.87 76.76
N SER A 760 -32.24 8.78 76.21
CA SER A 760 -32.86 9.88 76.96
C SER A 760 -33.82 9.38 78.07
N VAL A 761 -34.60 8.33 77.78
CA VAL A 761 -35.44 7.66 78.79
C VAL A 761 -34.60 7.04 79.91
N ARG A 762 -33.47 6.39 79.57
CA ARG A 762 -32.54 5.82 80.57
C ARG A 762 -31.89 6.90 81.43
N GLU A 763 -31.48 8.02 80.86
CA GLU A 763 -30.92 9.15 81.59
C GLU A 763 -31.96 9.75 82.56
N THR A 764 -33.21 9.85 82.13
CA THR A 764 -34.34 10.29 82.98
C THR A 764 -34.59 9.32 84.14
N LEU A 765 -34.57 8.01 83.87
CA LEU A 765 -34.68 6.96 84.90
C LEU A 765 -33.54 7.02 85.92
N ASN A 766 -32.28 7.12 85.47
CA ASN A 766 -31.12 7.28 86.35
C ASN A 766 -31.24 8.55 87.23
N SER A 767 -31.75 9.66 86.67
CA SER A 767 -31.98 10.89 87.43
C SER A 767 -33.08 10.70 88.49
N SER A 768 -34.17 10.01 88.15
CA SER A 768 -35.23 9.65 89.11
C SER A 768 -34.71 8.71 90.20
N GLU A 769 -33.83 7.76 89.87
CA GLU A 769 -33.21 6.85 90.85
C GLU A 769 -32.34 7.62 91.87
N GLN A 770 -31.55 8.60 91.42
CA GLN A 770 -30.79 9.49 92.31
C GLN A 770 -31.72 10.33 93.21
N GLN A 771 -32.88 10.76 92.71
CA GLN A 771 -33.89 11.43 93.53
C GLN A 771 -34.49 10.49 94.59
N PHE A 772 -34.79 9.23 94.23
CA PHE A 772 -35.25 8.22 95.19
C PHE A 772 -34.21 7.92 96.28
N GLN A 773 -32.94 7.71 95.92
CA GLN A 773 -31.85 7.52 96.90
C GLN A 773 -31.68 8.75 97.83
N THR A 774 -31.95 9.95 97.33
CA THR A 774 -31.94 11.18 98.14
C THR A 774 -33.15 11.21 99.10
N MET A 775 -34.33 10.80 98.63
CA MET A 775 -35.54 10.71 99.43
C MET A 775 -35.44 9.63 100.52
N GLU A 776 -34.83 8.49 100.22
CA GLU A 776 -34.57 7.40 101.15
C GLU A 776 -33.67 7.86 102.31
N ARG A 777 -32.56 8.56 102.02
CA ARG A 777 -31.70 9.17 103.05
C ARG A 777 -32.41 10.23 103.90
N LEU A 778 -33.38 10.95 103.33
CA LEU A 778 -34.23 11.88 104.09
C LEU A 778 -35.22 11.11 104.97
N PHE A 779 -35.75 10.00 104.50
CA PHE A 779 -36.65 9.12 105.26
C PHE A 779 -35.92 8.44 106.42
N GLU A 780 -34.72 7.89 106.22
CA GLU A 780 -33.87 7.35 107.30
C GLU A 780 -33.58 8.40 108.38
N ARG A 781 -33.23 9.63 107.98
CA ARG A 781 -33.05 10.76 108.91
C ARG A 781 -34.33 11.12 109.65
N LEU A 782 -35.49 11.06 108.98
CA LEU A 782 -36.78 11.32 109.60
C LEU A 782 -37.12 10.23 110.63
N VAL A 783 -36.97 8.95 110.27
CA VAL A 783 -37.15 7.81 111.16
C VAL A 783 -36.26 7.95 112.39
N ALA A 784 -34.94 8.13 112.22
CA ALA A 784 -34.01 8.30 113.34
C ALA A 784 -34.36 9.49 114.25
N LYS A 785 -34.88 10.58 113.68
CA LYS A 785 -35.36 11.74 114.46
C LYS A 785 -36.65 11.41 115.21
N THR A 786 -37.57 10.65 114.61
CA THR A 786 -38.79 10.18 115.27
C THR A 786 -38.46 9.23 116.41
N THR A 787 -37.57 8.24 116.24
CA THR A 787 -37.16 7.33 117.33
C THR A 787 -36.59 8.10 118.51
N ARG A 788 -35.71 9.08 118.25
CA ARG A 788 -35.17 9.96 119.29
C ARG A 788 -36.24 10.78 120.00
N LEU A 789 -37.24 11.29 119.27
CA LEU A 789 -38.36 12.03 119.88
C LEU A 789 -39.26 11.10 120.72
N GLU A 790 -39.42 9.84 120.33
CA GLU A 790 -40.14 8.82 121.11
C GLU A 790 -39.37 8.47 122.40
N GLU A 791 -38.03 8.38 122.35
CA GLU A 791 -37.16 8.22 123.52
C GLU A 791 -37.23 9.45 124.47
N GLU A 792 -37.09 10.67 123.93
CA GLU A 792 -37.21 11.91 124.71
C GLU A 792 -38.61 12.05 125.33
N LYS A 793 -39.67 11.59 124.64
CA LYS A 793 -41.04 11.52 125.16
C LYS A 793 -41.16 10.50 126.29
N MET A 794 -40.71 9.26 126.12
CA MET A 794 -40.73 8.24 127.18
C MET A 794 -39.97 8.71 128.43
N GLN A 795 -38.83 9.39 128.25
CA GLN A 795 -38.06 9.94 129.36
C GLN A 795 -38.86 11.01 130.13
N LYS A 796 -39.56 11.91 129.42
CA LYS A 796 -40.43 12.91 130.06
C LYS A 796 -41.70 12.31 130.67
N GLU A 797 -42.29 11.28 130.08
CA GLU A 797 -43.43 10.56 130.67
C GLU A 797 -43.03 9.89 131.99
N ALA A 798 -41.83 9.29 132.06
CA ALA A 798 -41.27 8.76 133.30
C ALA A 798 -40.99 9.85 134.36
N GLU A 799 -40.49 11.02 133.95
CA GLU A 799 -40.29 12.17 134.83
C GLU A 799 -41.63 12.71 135.38
N VAL A 800 -42.67 12.80 134.54
CA VAL A 800 -44.03 13.17 134.96
C VAL A 800 -44.63 12.16 135.92
N GLN A 801 -44.46 10.85 135.68
CA GLN A 801 -44.93 9.82 136.62
C GLN A 801 -44.21 9.91 137.98
N LYS A 802 -42.90 10.20 137.98
CA LYS A 802 -42.14 10.42 139.22
C LYS A 802 -42.67 11.65 139.98
N LEU A 803 -42.92 12.75 139.30
CA LEU A 803 -43.51 13.96 139.88
C LEU A 803 -44.94 13.70 140.40
N MET A 804 -45.75 12.90 139.70
CA MET A 804 -47.07 12.47 140.19
C MET A 804 -46.97 11.65 141.47
N ALA A 805 -46.06 10.67 141.54
CA ALA A 805 -45.84 9.86 142.75
C ALA A 805 -45.34 10.72 143.94
N GLU A 806 -44.48 11.70 143.67
CA GLU A 806 -44.01 12.65 144.66
C GLU A 806 -45.13 13.60 145.13
N ASN A 807 -46.01 14.04 144.24
CA ASN A 807 -47.18 14.85 144.58
C ASN A 807 -48.20 14.06 145.42
N VAL A 808 -48.48 12.79 145.09
CA VAL A 808 -49.30 11.90 145.93
C VAL A 808 -48.70 11.72 147.32
N ARG A 809 -47.38 11.58 147.43
CA ARG A 809 -46.67 11.52 148.73
C ARG A 809 -46.78 12.84 149.50
N LEU A 810 -46.73 13.99 148.82
CA LEU A 810 -46.90 15.31 149.44
C LEU A 810 -48.35 15.51 149.94
N SER A 811 -49.36 15.12 149.18
CA SER A 811 -50.77 15.12 149.64
C SER A 811 -50.95 14.22 150.86
N ALA A 812 -50.42 13.00 150.87
CA ALA A 812 -50.50 12.12 152.05
C ALA A 812 -49.77 12.69 153.29
N LEU A 813 -48.74 13.52 153.09
CA LEU A 813 -48.08 14.29 154.16
C LEU A 813 -48.94 15.48 154.63
N LEU A 814 -49.66 16.14 153.71
CA LEU A 814 -50.61 17.21 153.99
C LEU A 814 -51.78 16.67 154.82
N ASP A 815 -52.43 15.60 154.37
CA ASP A 815 -53.53 14.92 155.08
C ASP A 815 -53.09 14.52 156.51
N LYS A 816 -51.87 13.99 156.65
CA LYS A 816 -51.30 13.65 157.96
C LYS A 816 -51.06 14.88 158.85
N LYS A 817 -50.75 16.04 158.26
CA LYS A 817 -50.58 17.32 158.98
C LYS A 817 -51.91 17.95 159.35
N GLU A 818 -52.92 17.86 158.49
CA GLU A 818 -54.29 18.27 158.81
C GLU A 818 -54.88 17.39 159.92
N ALA A 819 -54.66 16.08 159.89
CA ALA A 819 -55.04 15.17 160.98
C ALA A 819 -54.32 15.50 162.30
N GLN A 820 -53.05 15.90 162.26
CA GLN A 820 -52.33 16.39 163.45
C GLN A 820 -52.92 17.73 163.97
N LEU A 821 -53.29 18.66 163.08
CA LEU A 821 -53.95 19.91 163.45
C LEU A 821 -55.34 19.68 164.07
N LEU A 822 -56.14 18.76 163.52
CA LEU A 822 -57.44 18.37 164.07
C LEU A 822 -57.30 17.74 165.46
N ALA A 823 -56.33 16.84 165.65
CA ALA A 823 -56.05 16.25 166.96
C ALA A 823 -55.60 17.31 167.99
N MET A 824 -54.78 18.28 167.57
CA MET A 824 -54.35 19.39 168.43
C MET A 824 -55.50 20.35 168.78
N ASN A 825 -56.44 20.57 167.84
CA ASN A 825 -57.64 21.38 168.06
C ASN A 825 -58.60 20.71 169.07
N GLU A 826 -58.78 19.38 168.99
CA GLU A 826 -59.53 18.63 170.01
C GLU A 826 -58.83 18.59 171.38
N GLN A 827 -57.48 18.57 171.43
CA GLN A 827 -56.75 18.80 172.69
C GLN A 827 -56.99 20.21 173.26
N CYS A 828 -57.06 21.24 172.41
CA CYS A 828 -57.40 22.60 172.86
C CYS A 828 -58.85 22.71 173.39
N LYS A 829 -59.82 22.01 172.80
CA LYS A 829 -61.19 21.92 173.35
C LYS A 829 -61.25 21.19 174.69
N LEU A 830 -60.50 20.10 174.84
CA LEU A 830 -60.38 19.37 176.10
C LEU A 830 -59.74 20.21 177.21
N MET A 831 -58.80 21.10 176.88
CA MET A 831 -58.26 22.06 177.85
C MET A 831 -59.24 23.20 178.19
N ALA A 832 -60.05 23.67 177.23
CA ALA A 832 -61.05 24.71 177.49
C ALA A 832 -62.15 24.24 178.47
N LEU A 833 -62.59 22.98 178.37
CA LEU A 833 -63.64 22.41 179.23
C LEU A 833 -63.20 22.09 180.67
N ASN A 834 -61.90 22.11 180.97
CA ASN A 834 -61.38 21.89 182.32
C ASN A 834 -61.15 23.19 183.12
N SER A 835 -61.42 24.37 182.55
CA SER A 835 -61.16 25.67 183.21
C SER A 835 -62.30 26.19 184.11
N ASP A 836 -63.39 25.43 184.27
CA ASP A 836 -64.39 25.63 185.34
C ASP A 836 -64.04 24.86 186.64
N ASN A 837 -62.79 24.41 186.78
CA ASN A 837 -62.20 24.03 188.07
C ASN A 837 -60.69 24.36 188.11
N ILE A 838 -60.41 25.64 188.41
CA ILE A 838 -59.09 26.25 188.72
C ILE A 838 -58.23 26.60 187.50
#